data_AF-A0A2E0RSK5-F1
#
_entry.id   AF-A0A2E0RSK5-F1
#
_cell.length_a   1.000
_cell.length_b   1.000
_cell.length_c   1.000
_cell.angle_alpha   90.00
_cell.angle_beta   90.00
_cell.angle_gamma   90.00
#
_symmetry.space_group_name_H-M   'P 1'
#
loop_
_entity.id
_entity.type
_entity.pdbx_description
1 polymer ?
#
loop_
_entity_poly.entity_id
_entity_poly.type
_entity_poly.pdbx_seq_one_letter_code
_entity_poly.pdbx_strand_id
1 'polypeptide(L)'
;MVVVAKPIRFDEEDPRAMLRHLDQWARYSLGTPEAWASVLERCGQWADYSPRNQVLLASYGIVGPVAGVATWERVPSIEPGRGCAVRTGEHGLPVRVPVVDAGDVVGDRTRLAGKSESVAGSHRWEPVFAAEQLARRPAVGALAPAAVPSMSDREWGEAVRVASGRLTGRTPRSVREPAEQLGVLASRVTHGRGRVRLSDELAAQAGWLVADRVGRAEGPMPGFDPSSLLSRERWQTAVDVRRSVDRVLGAVSFAIGVELTSSPLPRHDLVDDREVPAGRRNYLAPADLRGLPLAVWVEAGPYKRAEWLARGVAGAVGVGAFMRVNDRSYLAVYETKGGAMWRLETTGRGAHLGLVGQGESDSLDAGKRDVAAALAEQFPDAAAAIDAVTTNRVVSGNFGWTALPEGRDDRTQHRVYDERITAMIAPGPGGRWQTWVAVDGEQRQGPYAPDANAARTIADGLARGALLELSAVTPSRANEMVLDLATSDASWDRDDLVAVVGHRLSDTDRHELATTEDPARLTDLLRDTGVLAPATMLHILRAEDVDVSDVYPIAATIGLPTADATRVIHQGWDVDRLTVGRELGADPHELREAGCTPVEMLAVAPREELRRLDQREHTWELVAPTLVEAGYTIAEAVRHLAAHAPTPETFAAGVAVLVDSPVEAFSLAGRYAQVEDLAALSERYLLDPTEAASVVAAACVPVDKGVGVIAARCDGDTDVTAALTARHLGLLEHETSAIMRGEPAAEVVLPAAVIAAEREPAVEHDESALSISMEPA
;
A
#
# COMPACT_ATOMS: atom_id res chain seq x y z
N MET A 1 -13.48 -20.61 -8.03
CA MET A 1 -12.10 -20.10 -8.10
C MET A 1 -12.15 -18.70 -7.52
N VAL A 2 -11.52 -18.46 -6.37
CA VAL A 2 -11.53 -17.14 -5.74
C VAL A 2 -10.46 -16.30 -6.43
N VAL A 3 -10.87 -15.37 -7.28
CA VAL A 3 -9.99 -14.32 -7.78
C VAL A 3 -10.17 -13.15 -6.82
N VAL A 4 -9.14 -12.82 -6.07
CA VAL A 4 -9.14 -11.64 -5.21
C VAL A 4 -8.90 -10.44 -6.12
N ALA A 5 -9.98 -9.88 -6.67
CA ALA A 5 -9.91 -8.82 -7.68
C ALA A 5 -9.40 -7.46 -7.14
N LYS A 6 -9.37 -7.30 -5.80
CA LYS A 6 -8.84 -6.10 -5.12
C LYS A 6 -8.12 -6.50 -3.84
N PRO A 7 -7.01 -5.83 -3.48
CA PRO A 7 -6.30 -6.13 -2.25
C PRO A 7 -7.17 -5.85 -1.02
N ILE A 8 -7.35 -6.85 -0.16
CA ILE A 8 -8.01 -6.68 1.14
C ILE A 8 -6.97 -6.04 2.08
N ARG A 9 -7.23 -4.81 2.53
CA ARG A 9 -6.38 -4.10 3.49
C ARG A 9 -7.16 -3.83 4.77
N PHE A 10 -6.54 -4.12 5.90
CA PHE A 10 -7.03 -3.71 7.22
C PHE A 10 -6.01 -2.77 7.83
N ASP A 11 -6.49 -1.69 8.42
CA ASP A 11 -5.68 -0.77 9.21
C ASP A 11 -5.04 -1.54 10.40
N GLU A 12 -3.77 -1.24 10.69
CA GLU A 12 -3.05 -1.83 11.83
C GLU A 12 -3.60 -1.31 13.16
N GLU A 13 -4.03 -0.05 13.21
CA GLU A 13 -4.48 0.64 14.41
C GLU A 13 -6.01 0.56 14.60
N ASP A 14 -6.78 0.42 13.49
CA ASP A 14 -8.24 0.33 13.54
C ASP A 14 -8.80 -1.08 13.20
N PRO A 15 -9.22 -1.88 14.21
CA PRO A 15 -9.82 -3.19 13.97
C PRO A 15 -11.23 -3.11 13.35
N ARG A 16 -11.87 -1.93 13.26
CA ARG A 16 -13.26 -1.80 12.78
C ARG A 16 -13.45 -2.31 11.36
N ALA A 17 -12.47 -2.15 10.48
CA ALA A 17 -12.57 -2.67 9.11
C ALA A 17 -12.68 -4.20 9.08
N MET A 18 -11.77 -4.90 9.77
CA MET A 18 -11.82 -6.37 9.92
C MET A 18 -13.11 -6.82 10.61
N LEU A 19 -13.54 -6.11 11.64
CA LEU A 19 -14.78 -6.43 12.36
C LEU A 19 -16.02 -6.31 11.48
N ARG A 20 -16.13 -5.22 10.69
CA ARG A 20 -17.23 -5.04 9.72
C ARG A 20 -17.23 -6.11 8.65
N HIS A 21 -16.05 -6.47 8.14
CA HIS A 21 -15.88 -7.57 7.17
C HIS A 21 -16.42 -8.89 7.72
N LEU A 22 -16.01 -9.29 8.94
CA LEU A 22 -16.49 -10.51 9.58
C LEU A 22 -17.98 -10.47 9.92
N ASP A 23 -18.50 -9.32 10.37
CA ASP A 23 -19.93 -9.14 10.67
C ASP A 23 -20.77 -9.30 9.39
N GLN A 24 -20.33 -8.72 8.28
CA GLN A 24 -20.99 -8.87 6.98
C GLN A 24 -20.94 -10.32 6.50
N TRP A 25 -19.76 -10.95 6.51
CA TRP A 25 -19.61 -12.35 6.11
C TRP A 25 -20.47 -13.29 6.97
N ALA A 26 -20.45 -13.16 8.30
CA ALA A 26 -21.22 -14.01 9.19
C ALA A 26 -22.73 -13.88 9.01
N ARG A 27 -23.21 -12.69 8.61
CA ARG A 27 -24.63 -12.47 8.26
C ARG A 27 -25.08 -13.36 7.11
N TYR A 28 -24.26 -13.50 6.08
CA TYR A 28 -24.62 -14.21 4.84
C TYR A 28 -24.17 -15.68 4.83
N SER A 29 -23.10 -16.02 5.55
CA SER A 29 -22.43 -17.32 5.42
C SER A 29 -22.52 -18.21 6.65
N LEU A 30 -22.97 -17.71 7.81
CA LEU A 30 -23.11 -18.49 9.05
C LEU A 30 -24.57 -18.55 9.53
N GLY A 31 -25.53 -18.41 8.62
CA GLY A 31 -26.96 -18.32 8.97
C GLY A 31 -27.69 -19.65 9.15
N THR A 32 -27.10 -20.78 8.74
CA THR A 32 -27.73 -22.11 8.81
C THR A 32 -26.81 -23.12 9.49
N PRO A 33 -27.36 -24.21 10.07
CA PRO A 33 -26.57 -25.28 10.68
C PRO A 33 -25.53 -25.91 9.74
N GLU A 34 -25.88 -26.10 8.46
CA GLU A 34 -25.02 -26.73 7.47
C GLU A 34 -23.84 -25.82 7.11
N ALA A 35 -24.10 -24.53 6.90
CA ALA A 35 -23.07 -23.55 6.60
C ALA A 35 -22.13 -23.35 7.80
N TRP A 36 -22.68 -23.38 9.02
CA TRP A 36 -21.92 -23.37 10.27
C TRP A 36 -20.96 -24.56 10.38
N ALA A 37 -21.48 -25.78 10.24
CA ALA A 37 -20.68 -27.01 10.33
C ALA A 37 -19.57 -27.01 9.26
N SER A 38 -19.91 -26.68 8.01
CA SER A 38 -18.93 -26.61 6.91
C SER A 38 -17.79 -25.63 7.19
N VAL A 39 -18.07 -24.48 7.81
CA VAL A 39 -17.03 -23.50 8.17
C VAL A 39 -16.14 -24.03 9.29
N LEU A 40 -16.70 -24.68 10.32
CA LEU A 40 -15.92 -25.23 11.43
C LEU A 40 -14.98 -26.36 11.02
N GLU A 41 -15.44 -27.24 10.12
CA GLU A 41 -14.61 -28.28 9.49
C GLU A 41 -13.47 -27.65 8.70
N ARG A 42 -13.81 -26.67 7.85
CA ARG A 42 -12.83 -25.98 7.00
C ARG A 42 -11.74 -25.28 7.80
N CYS A 43 -12.11 -24.65 8.92
CA CYS A 43 -11.14 -24.04 9.85
C CYS A 43 -10.05 -25.03 10.31
N GLY A 44 -10.34 -26.33 10.32
CA GLY A 44 -9.38 -27.39 10.67
C GLY A 44 -8.17 -27.47 9.73
N GLN A 45 -8.27 -26.95 8.50
CA GLN A 45 -7.14 -26.89 7.55
C GLN A 45 -6.04 -25.92 7.99
N TRP A 46 -6.35 -24.99 8.90
CA TRP A 46 -5.46 -23.93 9.37
C TRP A 46 -5.24 -24.01 10.88
N ALA A 47 -5.17 -25.22 11.43
CA ALA A 47 -5.02 -25.47 12.88
C ALA A 47 -3.71 -24.89 13.47
N ASP A 48 -2.74 -24.55 12.62
CA ASP A 48 -1.50 -23.84 12.96
C ASP A 48 -1.70 -22.31 13.10
N TYR A 49 -2.79 -21.77 12.56
CA TYR A 49 -3.18 -20.36 12.74
C TYR A 49 -4.03 -20.18 14.00
N SER A 50 -4.04 -18.96 14.54
CA SER A 50 -4.93 -18.63 15.66
C SER A 50 -6.42 -18.87 15.30
N PRO A 51 -7.30 -19.24 16.25
CA PRO A 51 -8.73 -19.44 15.99
C PRO A 51 -9.41 -18.27 15.27
N ARG A 52 -8.95 -17.03 15.53
CA ARG A 52 -9.44 -15.84 14.83
C ARG A 52 -9.00 -15.81 13.37
N ASN A 53 -7.74 -16.14 13.10
CA ASN A 53 -7.23 -16.22 11.73
C ASN A 53 -7.87 -17.39 10.97
N GLN A 54 -8.17 -18.52 11.62
CA GLN A 54 -8.93 -19.62 10.99
C GLN A 54 -10.29 -19.14 10.45
N VAL A 55 -11.06 -18.43 11.27
CA VAL A 55 -12.36 -17.86 10.86
C VAL A 55 -12.18 -16.74 9.81
N LEU A 56 -11.13 -15.93 9.93
CA LEU A 56 -10.83 -14.90 8.95
C LEU A 56 -10.48 -15.49 7.57
N LEU A 57 -9.68 -16.54 7.52
CA LEU A 57 -9.34 -17.28 6.30
C LEU A 57 -10.59 -17.93 5.68
N ALA A 58 -11.46 -18.50 6.50
CA ALA A 58 -12.77 -18.99 6.05
C ALA A 58 -13.61 -17.87 5.41
N SER A 59 -13.53 -16.65 5.95
CA SER A 59 -14.28 -15.49 5.43
C SER A 59 -13.84 -15.04 4.05
N TYR A 60 -12.61 -15.35 3.65
CA TYR A 60 -12.11 -15.10 2.29
C TYR A 60 -12.56 -16.15 1.27
N GLY A 61 -13.25 -17.21 1.70
CA GLY A 61 -13.74 -18.27 0.82
C GLY A 61 -12.67 -19.28 0.39
N ILE A 62 -11.50 -19.28 1.05
CA ILE A 62 -10.42 -20.23 0.79
C ILE A 62 -10.85 -21.63 1.24
N VAL A 63 -10.33 -22.66 0.55
CA VAL A 63 -10.61 -24.07 0.87
C VAL A 63 -9.32 -24.84 1.19
N GLY A 64 -8.19 -24.45 0.60
CA GLY A 64 -6.90 -25.10 0.78
C GLY A 64 -5.95 -24.48 1.83
N PRO A 65 -4.73 -25.04 1.95
CA PRO A 65 -3.67 -24.49 2.78
C PRO A 65 -3.25 -23.09 2.32
N VAL A 66 -2.78 -22.28 3.27
CA VAL A 66 -2.32 -20.90 3.05
C VAL A 66 -0.96 -20.68 3.68
N ALA A 67 -0.09 -19.95 2.97
CA ALA A 67 1.27 -19.67 3.42
C ALA A 67 1.80 -18.35 2.85
N GLY A 68 2.83 -17.78 3.48
CA GLY A 68 3.61 -16.71 2.87
C GLY A 68 4.44 -17.23 1.68
N VAL A 69 4.94 -16.31 0.84
CA VAL A 69 5.70 -16.63 -0.38
C VAL A 69 6.88 -17.56 -0.10
N ALA A 70 7.71 -17.21 0.88
CA ALA A 70 8.90 -17.99 1.24
C ALA A 70 8.59 -19.42 1.71
N THR A 71 7.42 -19.64 2.31
CA THR A 71 6.98 -20.98 2.72
C THR A 71 6.55 -21.79 1.49
N TRP A 72 5.89 -21.17 0.52
CA TRP A 72 5.47 -21.84 -0.72
C TRP A 72 6.66 -22.29 -1.57
N GLU A 73 7.72 -21.48 -1.67
CA GLU A 73 8.92 -21.82 -2.46
C GLU A 73 9.63 -23.08 -1.97
N ARG A 74 9.43 -23.47 -0.71
CA ARG A 74 10.00 -24.70 -0.13
C ARG A 74 9.16 -25.93 -0.44
N VAL A 75 7.91 -25.78 -0.86
CA VAL A 75 7.02 -26.89 -1.19
C VAL A 75 7.34 -27.38 -2.60
N PRO A 76 7.64 -28.67 -2.81
CA PRO A 76 7.82 -29.23 -4.14
C PRO A 76 6.57 -29.03 -5.00
N SER A 77 6.75 -28.50 -6.20
CA SER A 77 5.66 -28.30 -7.15
C SER A 77 5.44 -29.49 -8.07
N ILE A 78 4.35 -29.48 -8.85
CA ILE A 78 4.10 -30.44 -9.93
C ILE A 78 5.21 -30.46 -10.99
N GLU A 79 6.04 -29.42 -11.05
CA GLU A 79 7.21 -29.34 -11.92
C GLU A 79 8.46 -29.87 -11.18
N PRO A 80 9.10 -30.95 -11.69
CA PRO A 80 10.27 -31.54 -11.05
C PRO A 80 11.41 -30.53 -10.83
N GLY A 81 11.98 -30.52 -9.62
CA GLY A 81 13.13 -29.67 -9.28
C GLY A 81 12.79 -28.21 -8.96
N ARG A 82 11.51 -27.83 -8.93
CA ARG A 82 11.06 -26.46 -8.65
C ARG A 82 10.07 -26.40 -7.49
N GLY A 83 10.21 -25.36 -6.68
CA GLY A 83 9.25 -25.01 -5.63
C GLY A 83 7.98 -24.36 -6.18
N CYS A 84 6.90 -24.39 -5.39
CA CYS A 84 5.69 -23.63 -5.69
C CYS A 84 6.00 -22.13 -5.76
N ALA A 85 5.21 -21.39 -6.53
CA ALA A 85 5.29 -19.93 -6.57
C ALA A 85 3.93 -19.31 -6.72
N VAL A 86 3.75 -18.16 -6.08
CA VAL A 86 2.57 -17.32 -6.22
C VAL A 86 2.53 -16.75 -7.64
N ARG A 87 1.34 -16.72 -8.25
CA ARG A 87 1.13 -16.12 -9.56
C ARG A 87 1.33 -14.61 -9.48
N THR A 88 2.06 -14.04 -10.43
CA THR A 88 2.26 -12.59 -10.53
C THR A 88 0.91 -11.86 -10.58
N GLY A 89 0.80 -10.76 -9.81
CA GLY A 89 -0.43 -9.96 -9.71
C GLY A 89 -1.44 -10.43 -8.66
N GLU A 90 -1.23 -11.58 -8.02
CA GLU A 90 -2.10 -12.04 -6.93
C GLU A 90 -1.94 -11.18 -5.67
N HIS A 91 -3.05 -10.87 -5.02
CA HIS A 91 -3.05 -10.12 -3.77
C HIS A 91 -3.02 -11.05 -2.55
N GLY A 92 -2.17 -10.71 -1.59
CA GLY A 92 -2.07 -11.41 -0.31
C GLY A 92 -3.30 -11.22 0.56
N LEU A 93 -3.66 -12.27 1.29
CA LEU A 93 -4.79 -12.31 2.21
C LEU A 93 -4.28 -11.95 3.61
N PRO A 94 -4.77 -10.86 4.23
CA PRO A 94 -4.21 -10.40 5.50
C PRO A 94 -4.59 -11.34 6.64
N VAL A 95 -3.59 -11.82 7.38
CA VAL A 95 -3.74 -12.55 8.64
C VAL A 95 -3.04 -11.80 9.76
N ARG A 96 -3.55 -11.93 10.99
CA ARG A 96 -3.03 -11.19 12.13
C ARG A 96 -1.97 -12.00 12.87
N VAL A 97 -0.74 -11.50 12.93
CA VAL A 97 0.38 -12.19 13.57
C VAL A 97 0.77 -11.46 14.85
N PRO A 98 0.92 -12.16 15.99
CA PRO A 98 1.42 -11.55 17.21
C PRO A 98 2.87 -11.09 17.02
N VAL A 99 3.17 -9.86 17.42
CA VAL A 99 4.54 -9.40 17.59
C VAL A 99 4.95 -9.83 18.99
N VAL A 100 5.76 -10.88 19.06
CA VAL A 100 6.27 -11.41 20.33
C VAL A 100 7.33 -10.43 20.83
N ASP A 101 7.05 -9.78 21.97
CA ASP A 101 8.04 -9.04 22.76
C ASP A 101 8.70 -10.04 23.71
N ALA A 102 10.04 -10.04 23.78
CA ALA A 102 10.73 -10.72 24.87
C ALA A 102 10.41 -9.97 26.17
N GLY A 103 9.78 -10.65 27.13
CA GLY A 103 9.31 -10.03 28.37
C GLY A 103 10.41 -9.34 29.19
N ASP A 104 10.02 -8.37 30.01
CA ASP A 104 10.91 -7.66 30.94
C ASP A 104 11.76 -8.65 31.77
N VAL A 105 13.08 -8.57 31.62
CA VAL A 105 14.01 -9.14 32.60
C VAL A 105 13.99 -8.22 33.81
N VAL A 106 13.03 -8.45 34.71
CA VAL A 106 13.08 -7.88 36.06
C VAL A 106 14.28 -8.49 36.77
N GLY A 107 15.25 -7.64 37.11
CA GLY A 107 16.42 -8.01 37.88
C GLY A 107 16.06 -8.56 39.25
N ASP A 108 16.48 -9.81 39.47
CA ASP A 108 16.91 -10.46 40.71
C ASP A 108 16.24 -10.06 42.05
N ARG A 109 15.39 -10.97 42.57
CA ARG A 109 15.45 -11.59 43.92
C ARG A 109 14.08 -12.09 44.43
N THR A 110 13.59 -13.20 43.89
CA THR A 110 12.73 -14.10 44.67
C THR A 110 12.71 -15.51 44.06
N ARG A 111 13.05 -16.52 44.87
CA ARG A 111 12.92 -17.93 44.50
C ARG A 111 11.43 -18.32 44.49
N LEU A 112 11.04 -19.13 43.49
CA LEU A 112 9.75 -19.83 43.31
C LEU A 112 8.60 -19.03 42.66
N ALA A 113 8.58 -18.97 41.32
CA ALA A 113 7.38 -19.04 40.47
C ALA A 113 7.82 -19.27 39.01
N GLY A 114 7.06 -20.08 38.26
CA GLY A 114 7.45 -20.57 36.93
C GLY A 114 7.64 -19.48 35.87
N LYS A 115 8.48 -19.79 34.88
CA LYS A 115 8.64 -19.04 33.62
C LYS A 115 7.27 -18.70 33.05
N SER A 116 6.91 -17.41 33.04
CA SER A 116 5.74 -16.94 32.30
C SER A 116 6.10 -16.83 30.83
N GLU A 117 5.28 -17.46 29.99
CA GLU A 117 5.32 -17.42 28.53
C GLU A 117 5.31 -15.96 28.03
N SER A 118 6.10 -15.67 26.99
CA SER A 118 6.15 -14.35 26.35
C SER A 118 4.75 -13.92 25.91
N VAL A 119 4.22 -12.86 26.51
CA VAL A 119 2.95 -12.28 26.09
C VAL A 119 3.23 -11.29 24.97
N ALA A 120 2.65 -11.52 23.78
CA ALA A 120 2.77 -10.60 22.64
C ALA A 120 2.21 -9.21 22.98
N GLY A 121 3.04 -8.17 22.86
CA GLY A 121 2.70 -6.78 23.21
C GLY A 121 1.95 -6.03 22.10
N SER A 122 2.08 -6.46 20.84
CA SER A 122 1.38 -5.89 19.68
C SER A 122 1.09 -6.97 18.63
N HIS A 123 0.36 -6.63 17.56
CA HIS A 123 0.04 -7.54 16.46
C HIS A 123 0.14 -6.76 15.15
N ARG A 124 0.60 -7.40 14.06
CA ARG A 124 0.64 -6.80 12.71
C ARG A 124 -0.12 -7.64 11.69
N TRP A 125 -0.41 -7.06 10.53
CA TRP A 125 -1.02 -7.77 9.39
C TRP A 125 0.07 -8.32 8.47
N GLU A 126 -0.03 -9.60 8.12
CA GLU A 126 0.88 -10.27 7.19
C GLU A 126 0.11 -10.85 6.01
N PRO A 127 0.61 -10.72 4.76
CA PRO A 127 -0.01 -11.32 3.61
C PRO A 127 0.29 -12.83 3.52
N VAL A 128 -0.74 -13.64 3.34
CA VAL A 128 -0.61 -15.07 2.98
C VAL A 128 -1.35 -15.37 1.68
N PHE A 129 -0.93 -16.43 1.00
CA PHE A 129 -1.45 -16.84 -0.31
C PHE A 129 -1.99 -18.26 -0.23
N ALA A 130 -3.13 -18.48 -0.85
CA ALA A 130 -3.76 -19.80 -0.94
C ALA A 130 -3.17 -20.62 -2.09
N ALA A 131 -3.30 -21.95 -2.00
CA ALA A 131 -2.81 -22.86 -3.03
C ALA A 131 -3.40 -22.56 -4.44
N GLU A 132 -4.61 -22.01 -4.52
CA GLU A 132 -5.26 -21.64 -5.79
C GLU A 132 -4.62 -20.40 -6.45
N GLN A 133 -3.92 -19.56 -5.68
CA GLN A 133 -3.20 -18.37 -6.14
C GLN A 133 -1.79 -18.69 -6.65
N LEU A 134 -1.39 -19.96 -6.67
CA LEU A 134 -0.08 -20.38 -7.14
C LEU A 134 -0.07 -20.54 -8.66
N ALA A 135 0.99 -20.04 -9.30
CA ALA A 135 1.34 -20.38 -10.68
C ALA A 135 1.80 -21.83 -10.76
N ARG A 136 2.71 -22.23 -9.86
CA ARG A 136 3.17 -23.62 -9.72
C ARG A 136 2.53 -24.27 -8.51
N ARG A 137 1.63 -25.22 -8.75
CA ARG A 137 0.87 -25.91 -7.68
C ARG A 137 1.71 -26.98 -6.98
N PRO A 138 1.39 -27.32 -5.73
CA PRO A 138 2.07 -28.40 -5.00
C PRO A 138 1.98 -29.73 -5.74
N ALA A 139 3.07 -30.51 -5.73
CA ALA A 139 3.06 -31.87 -6.26
C ALA A 139 2.06 -32.74 -5.49
N VAL A 140 1.57 -33.80 -6.14
CA VAL A 140 0.72 -34.78 -5.46
C VAL A 140 1.49 -35.38 -4.27
N GLY A 141 0.93 -35.25 -3.07
CA GLY A 141 1.56 -35.73 -1.83
C GLY A 141 2.63 -34.81 -1.23
N ALA A 142 2.94 -33.65 -1.84
CA ALA A 142 3.88 -32.67 -1.27
C ALA A 142 3.37 -32.03 0.03
N LEU A 143 2.05 -31.97 0.19
CA LEU A 143 1.38 -31.49 1.39
C LEU A 143 0.69 -32.67 2.05
N ALA A 144 1.31 -33.21 3.10
CA ALA A 144 0.75 -34.30 3.89
C ALA A 144 0.51 -33.82 5.32
N PRO A 145 -0.70 -33.95 5.87
CA PRO A 145 -0.93 -33.68 7.29
C PRO A 145 -0.13 -34.67 8.14
N ALA A 146 0.11 -34.33 9.41
CA ALA A 146 0.76 -35.25 10.35
C ALA A 146 0.05 -36.61 10.36
N ALA A 147 0.84 -37.67 10.15
CA ALA A 147 0.34 -39.04 10.16
C ALA A 147 -0.16 -39.40 11.56
N VAL A 148 -1.46 -39.66 11.66
CA VAL A 148 -2.08 -40.11 12.91
C VAL A 148 -1.76 -41.60 13.08
N PRO A 149 -1.18 -42.02 14.22
CA PRO A 149 -0.87 -43.42 14.44
C PRO A 149 -2.17 -44.24 14.52
N SER A 150 -2.14 -45.47 13.99
CA SER A 150 -3.21 -46.42 14.22
C SER A 150 -3.27 -46.76 15.71
N MET A 151 -4.44 -46.56 16.33
CA MET A 151 -4.69 -46.87 17.73
C MET A 151 -5.84 -47.87 17.82
N SER A 152 -5.91 -48.67 18.87
CA SER A 152 -7.09 -49.42 19.31
C SER A 152 -8.03 -48.56 20.15
N ASP A 153 -9.27 -48.98 20.38
CA ASP A 153 -10.22 -48.22 21.22
C ASP A 153 -9.73 -48.04 22.66
N ARG A 154 -8.99 -49.04 23.17
CA ARG A 154 -8.34 -48.96 24.48
C ARG A 154 -7.25 -47.87 24.52
N GLU A 155 -6.42 -47.80 23.48
CA GLU A 155 -5.37 -46.78 23.36
C GLU A 155 -5.95 -45.39 23.16
N TRP A 156 -7.05 -45.28 22.41
CA TRP A 156 -7.77 -44.03 22.25
C TRP A 156 -8.40 -43.53 23.56
N GLY A 157 -9.08 -44.41 24.30
CA GLY A 157 -9.61 -44.08 25.62
C GLY A 157 -8.51 -43.67 26.61
N GLU A 158 -7.34 -44.29 26.54
CA GLU A 158 -6.17 -43.93 27.33
C GLU A 158 -5.59 -42.56 26.93
N ALA A 159 -5.49 -42.27 25.63
CA ALA A 159 -5.05 -40.96 25.13
C ALA A 159 -5.97 -39.83 25.60
N VAL A 160 -7.30 -40.04 25.54
CA VAL A 160 -8.29 -39.06 26.04
C VAL A 160 -8.21 -38.91 27.57
N ARG A 161 -7.92 -39.99 28.30
CA ARG A 161 -7.68 -39.94 29.76
C ARG A 161 -6.45 -39.08 30.10
N VAL A 162 -5.34 -39.27 29.37
CA VAL A 162 -4.11 -38.48 29.52
C VAL A 162 -4.34 -37.02 29.14
N ALA A 163 -5.01 -36.77 28.01
CA ALA A 163 -5.39 -35.42 27.57
C ALA A 163 -6.28 -34.72 28.61
N SER A 164 -7.21 -35.45 29.25
CA SER A 164 -8.05 -34.93 30.33
C SER A 164 -7.21 -34.46 31.53
N GLY A 165 -6.22 -35.27 31.92
CA GLY A 165 -5.25 -34.91 32.96
C GLY A 165 -4.43 -33.67 32.62
N ARG A 166 -3.98 -33.55 31.37
CA ARG A 166 -3.20 -32.40 30.89
C ARG A 166 -4.01 -31.11 30.89
N LEU A 167 -5.24 -31.14 30.39
CA LEU A 167 -6.07 -29.95 30.22
C LEU A 167 -6.68 -29.46 31.56
N THR A 168 -7.05 -30.40 32.43
CA THR A 168 -7.81 -30.08 33.66
C THR A 168 -7.00 -30.22 34.95
N GLY A 169 -5.76 -30.72 34.86
CA GLY A 169 -4.90 -31.04 36.01
C GLY A 169 -5.35 -32.26 36.82
N ARG A 170 -6.45 -32.94 36.42
CA ARG A 170 -6.99 -34.13 37.11
C ARG A 170 -7.20 -35.25 36.11
N THR A 171 -6.42 -36.31 36.24
CA THR A 171 -6.55 -37.50 35.38
C THR A 171 -7.68 -38.40 35.88
N PRO A 172 -8.72 -38.67 35.06
CA PRO A 172 -9.77 -39.62 35.42
C PRO A 172 -9.22 -41.03 35.67
N ARG A 173 -9.92 -41.83 36.49
CA ARG A 173 -9.56 -43.24 36.73
C ARG A 173 -9.72 -44.09 35.48
N SER A 174 -10.77 -43.84 34.70
CA SER A 174 -11.03 -44.45 33.40
C SER A 174 -11.88 -43.53 32.54
N VAL A 175 -11.82 -43.71 31.22
CA VAL A 175 -12.69 -43.07 30.23
C VAL A 175 -13.33 -44.20 29.43
N ARG A 176 -14.66 -44.31 29.49
CA ARG A 176 -15.42 -45.34 28.76
C ARG A 176 -16.00 -44.83 27.45
N GLU A 177 -16.42 -43.56 27.44
CA GLU A 177 -16.97 -42.86 26.28
C GLU A 177 -16.03 -41.70 25.91
N PRO A 178 -15.03 -41.93 25.03
CA PRO A 178 -14.06 -40.91 24.65
C PRO A 178 -14.70 -39.68 24.00
N ALA A 179 -15.74 -39.86 23.18
CA ALA A 179 -16.43 -38.77 22.50
C ALA A 179 -17.14 -37.81 23.47
N GLU A 180 -17.90 -38.35 24.44
CA GLU A 180 -18.53 -37.55 25.50
C GLU A 180 -17.47 -36.81 26.34
N GLN A 181 -16.38 -37.51 26.68
CA GLN A 181 -15.30 -36.94 27.46
C GLN A 181 -14.61 -35.78 26.74
N LEU A 182 -14.41 -35.85 25.41
CA LEU A 182 -13.89 -34.73 24.62
C LEU A 182 -14.82 -33.52 24.64
N GLY A 183 -16.14 -33.72 24.59
CA GLY A 183 -17.13 -32.65 24.80
C GLY A 183 -17.01 -32.00 26.19
N VAL A 184 -16.87 -32.81 27.23
CA VAL A 184 -16.62 -32.33 28.61
C VAL A 184 -15.30 -31.55 28.73
N LEU A 185 -14.27 -31.92 27.97
CA LEU A 185 -13.02 -31.16 27.94
C LEU A 185 -13.20 -29.82 27.22
N ALA A 186 -13.90 -29.81 26.09
CA ALA A 186 -14.16 -28.61 25.31
C ALA A 186 -14.98 -27.56 26.09
N SER A 187 -15.95 -27.98 26.91
CA SER A 187 -16.75 -27.08 27.75
C SER A 187 -15.95 -26.46 28.92
N ARG A 188 -14.79 -27.04 29.26
CA ARG A 188 -13.90 -26.54 30.33
C ARG A 188 -12.86 -25.52 29.84
N VAL A 189 -12.72 -25.34 28.52
CA VAL A 189 -11.78 -24.36 27.95
C VAL A 189 -12.26 -22.93 28.25
N THR A 190 -11.32 -22.04 28.56
CA THR A 190 -11.59 -20.62 28.80
C THR A 190 -11.26 -19.75 27.58
N HIS A 191 -12.21 -18.89 27.21
CA HIS A 191 -12.16 -18.09 25.98
C HIS A 191 -11.70 -16.64 26.17
N GLY A 192 -11.56 -16.20 27.42
CA GLY A 192 -11.09 -14.85 27.79
C GLY A 192 -12.13 -14.06 28.61
N ARG A 193 -11.75 -12.84 29.02
CA ARG A 193 -12.60 -11.99 29.85
C ARG A 193 -13.89 -11.60 29.09
N GLY A 194 -15.04 -11.81 29.72
CA GLY A 194 -16.36 -11.46 29.16
C GLY A 194 -16.93 -12.47 28.15
N ARG A 195 -16.27 -13.62 27.94
CA ARG A 195 -16.77 -14.70 27.05
C ARG A 195 -17.43 -15.81 27.87
N VAL A 196 -18.56 -16.32 27.37
CA VAL A 196 -19.31 -17.42 27.99
C VAL A 196 -18.70 -18.75 27.57
N ARG A 197 -18.83 -19.78 28.42
CA ARG A 197 -18.43 -21.14 28.05
C ARG A 197 -19.33 -21.67 26.92
N LEU A 198 -18.82 -22.62 26.15
CA LEU A 198 -19.61 -23.33 25.14
C LEU A 198 -20.80 -24.02 25.81
N SER A 199 -21.96 -23.97 25.15
CA SER A 199 -23.11 -24.83 25.48
C SER A 199 -22.75 -26.29 25.26
N ASP A 200 -23.56 -27.21 25.80
CA ASP A 200 -23.32 -28.65 25.63
C ASP A 200 -23.32 -29.06 24.14
N GLU A 201 -24.17 -28.45 23.32
CA GLU A 201 -24.20 -28.66 21.86
C GLU A 201 -22.90 -28.23 21.18
N LEU A 202 -22.42 -27.01 21.45
CA LEU A 202 -21.18 -26.47 20.87
C LEU A 202 -19.94 -27.20 21.40
N ALA A 203 -19.96 -27.64 22.65
CA ALA A 203 -18.90 -28.44 23.24
C ALA A 203 -18.85 -29.84 22.62
N ALA A 204 -20.00 -30.46 22.34
CA ALA A 204 -20.08 -31.72 21.61
C ALA A 204 -19.56 -31.57 20.17
N GLN A 205 -19.89 -30.48 19.47
CA GLN A 205 -19.31 -30.16 18.15
C GLN A 205 -17.77 -30.05 18.21
N ALA A 206 -17.24 -29.32 19.19
CA ALA A 206 -15.79 -29.19 19.38
C ALA A 206 -15.13 -30.54 19.68
N GLY A 207 -15.76 -31.38 20.51
CA GLY A 207 -15.28 -32.73 20.80
C GLY A 207 -15.27 -33.64 19.57
N TRP A 208 -16.33 -33.56 18.76
CA TRP A 208 -16.44 -34.28 17.49
C TRP A 208 -15.33 -33.88 16.50
N LEU A 209 -15.05 -32.58 16.34
CA LEU A 209 -13.97 -32.08 15.48
C LEU A 209 -12.58 -32.58 15.89
N VAL A 210 -12.34 -32.75 17.20
CA VAL A 210 -11.08 -33.34 17.70
C VAL A 210 -11.00 -34.82 17.37
N ALA A 211 -12.10 -35.56 17.53
CA ALA A 211 -12.17 -36.98 17.18
C ALA A 211 -12.03 -37.20 15.67
N ASP A 212 -12.63 -36.33 14.85
CA ASP A 212 -12.55 -36.38 13.39
C ASP A 212 -11.10 -36.18 12.90
N ARG A 213 -10.35 -35.27 13.51
CA ARG A 213 -8.93 -35.03 13.18
C ARG A 213 -8.05 -36.27 13.31
N VAL A 214 -8.45 -37.23 14.15
CA VAL A 214 -7.78 -38.52 14.35
C VAL A 214 -8.53 -39.71 13.73
N GLY A 215 -9.56 -39.46 12.93
CA GLY A 215 -10.36 -40.48 12.25
C GLY A 215 -11.23 -41.32 13.18
N ARG A 216 -11.61 -40.78 14.34
CA ARG A 216 -12.40 -41.47 15.40
C ARG A 216 -13.75 -40.81 15.69
N ALA A 217 -14.17 -39.84 14.89
CA ALA A 217 -15.51 -39.29 14.99
C ALA A 217 -16.56 -40.36 14.61
N GLU A 218 -17.63 -40.44 15.39
CA GLU A 218 -18.76 -41.32 15.14
C GLU A 218 -19.96 -40.50 14.67
N GLY A 219 -20.63 -40.96 13.61
CA GLY A 219 -21.81 -40.32 13.07
C GLY A 219 -21.57 -38.91 12.49
N PRO A 220 -22.64 -38.20 12.08
CA PRO A 220 -22.52 -36.82 11.62
C PRO A 220 -22.14 -35.88 12.77
N MET A 221 -21.52 -34.75 12.43
CA MET A 221 -21.24 -33.69 13.42
C MET A 221 -22.54 -33.28 14.14
N PRO A 222 -22.51 -33.13 15.48
CA PRO A 222 -23.66 -32.62 16.22
C PRO A 222 -24.17 -31.30 15.63
N GLY A 223 -25.48 -31.12 15.51
CA GLY A 223 -26.07 -29.89 14.95
C GLY A 223 -26.03 -28.72 15.94
N PHE A 224 -25.92 -27.50 15.42
CA PHE A 224 -26.11 -26.26 16.16
C PHE A 224 -26.83 -25.26 15.25
N ASP A 225 -27.88 -24.59 15.76
CA ASP A 225 -28.59 -23.57 15.01
C ASP A 225 -28.10 -22.15 15.37
N PRO A 226 -27.31 -21.50 14.49
CA PRO A 226 -26.82 -20.15 14.72
C PRO A 226 -27.87 -19.06 14.41
N SER A 227 -29.08 -19.41 13.95
CA SER A 227 -30.08 -18.46 13.46
C SER A 227 -30.45 -17.39 14.50
N SER A 228 -30.49 -17.79 15.77
CA SER A 228 -30.80 -16.93 16.92
C SER A 228 -29.69 -15.95 17.33
N LEU A 229 -28.45 -16.15 16.85
CA LEU A 229 -27.30 -15.31 17.16
C LEU A 229 -27.21 -14.11 16.21
N LEU A 230 -26.76 -12.96 16.72
CA LEU A 230 -26.39 -11.82 15.89
C LEU A 230 -25.13 -12.13 15.07
N SER A 231 -24.92 -11.43 13.95
CA SER A 231 -23.76 -11.65 13.08
C SER A 231 -22.42 -11.61 13.82
N ARG A 232 -22.27 -10.66 14.73
CA ARG A 232 -21.10 -10.53 15.61
C ARG A 232 -20.89 -11.74 16.51
N GLU A 233 -21.98 -12.24 17.08
CA GLU A 233 -21.96 -13.39 17.99
C GLU A 233 -21.70 -14.69 17.24
N ARG A 234 -22.15 -14.82 15.98
CA ARG A 234 -21.92 -16.01 15.15
C ARG A 234 -20.42 -16.26 14.93
N TRP A 235 -19.70 -15.31 14.32
CA TRP A 235 -18.27 -15.53 14.07
C TRP A 235 -17.46 -15.58 15.36
N GLN A 236 -17.87 -14.84 16.40
CA GLN A 236 -17.23 -14.92 17.70
C GLN A 236 -17.39 -16.31 18.33
N THR A 237 -18.60 -16.88 18.30
CA THR A 237 -18.85 -18.24 18.80
C THR A 237 -18.09 -19.28 17.98
N ALA A 238 -17.97 -19.11 16.66
CA ALA A 238 -17.13 -19.98 15.83
C ALA A 238 -15.66 -19.94 16.25
N VAL A 239 -15.12 -18.75 16.56
CA VAL A 239 -13.77 -18.58 17.13
C VAL A 239 -13.64 -19.30 18.48
N ASP A 240 -14.68 -19.28 19.33
CA ASP A 240 -14.66 -19.97 20.62
C ASP A 240 -14.68 -21.50 20.49
N VAL A 241 -15.48 -22.02 19.57
CA VAL A 241 -15.50 -23.45 19.22
C VAL A 241 -14.11 -23.87 18.75
N ARG A 242 -13.51 -23.15 17.79
CA ARG A 242 -12.16 -23.44 17.29
C ARG A 242 -11.08 -23.32 18.37
N ARG A 243 -11.18 -22.34 19.26
CA ARG A 243 -10.28 -22.23 20.42
C ARG A 243 -10.39 -23.44 21.36
N SER A 244 -11.60 -23.96 21.57
CA SER A 244 -11.80 -25.20 22.33
C SER A 244 -11.21 -26.41 21.61
N VAL A 245 -11.42 -26.52 20.29
CA VAL A 245 -10.81 -27.57 19.45
C VAL A 245 -9.29 -27.52 19.59
N ASP A 246 -8.64 -26.38 19.37
CA ASP A 246 -7.17 -26.27 19.39
C ASP A 246 -6.58 -26.62 20.76
N ARG A 247 -7.25 -26.22 21.86
CA ARG A 247 -6.80 -26.54 23.23
C ARG A 247 -6.93 -28.02 23.56
N VAL A 248 -8.05 -28.64 23.18
CA VAL A 248 -8.27 -30.08 23.39
C VAL A 248 -7.35 -30.88 22.46
N LEU A 249 -7.21 -30.48 21.21
CA LEU A 249 -6.35 -31.11 20.21
C LEU A 249 -4.87 -31.03 20.61
N GLY A 250 -4.40 -29.93 21.21
CA GLY A 250 -3.05 -29.84 21.77
C GLY A 250 -2.83 -30.80 22.95
N ALA A 251 -3.84 -31.02 23.80
CA ALA A 251 -3.77 -32.01 24.88
C ALA A 251 -3.77 -33.46 24.35
N VAL A 252 -4.54 -33.73 23.29
CA VAL A 252 -4.55 -35.02 22.59
C VAL A 252 -3.23 -35.26 21.84
N SER A 253 -2.68 -34.22 21.20
CA SER A 253 -1.36 -34.25 20.53
C SER A 253 -0.26 -34.69 21.50
N PHE A 254 -0.25 -34.10 22.70
CA PHE A 254 0.65 -34.51 23.79
C PHE A 254 0.46 -35.97 24.20
N ALA A 255 -0.79 -36.43 24.32
CA ALA A 255 -1.09 -37.80 24.75
C ALA A 255 -0.70 -38.86 23.71
N ILE A 256 -0.83 -38.54 22.42
CA ILE A 256 -0.51 -39.44 21.31
C ILE A 256 0.97 -39.33 20.91
N GLY A 257 1.64 -38.22 21.23
CA GLY A 257 3.04 -37.98 20.87
C GLY A 257 3.21 -37.49 19.42
N VAL A 258 2.15 -36.96 18.80
CA VAL A 258 2.17 -36.39 17.45
C VAL A 258 1.57 -34.99 17.50
N GLU A 259 2.23 -34.02 16.87
CA GLU A 259 1.76 -32.63 16.79
C GLU A 259 0.60 -32.52 15.78
N LEU A 260 -0.65 -32.73 16.22
CA LEU A 260 -1.81 -32.79 15.31
C LEU A 260 -2.20 -31.42 14.73
N THR A 261 -1.73 -30.35 15.37
CA THR A 261 -1.82 -28.95 14.96
C THR A 261 -0.72 -28.52 13.98
N SER A 262 0.23 -29.41 13.62
CA SER A 262 1.29 -29.05 12.67
C SER A 262 0.71 -28.83 11.28
N SER A 263 1.07 -27.70 10.68
CA SER A 263 0.85 -27.41 9.27
C SER A 263 1.47 -28.51 8.39
N PRO A 264 0.86 -28.89 7.25
CA PRO A 264 1.51 -29.68 6.21
C PRO A 264 2.62 -28.87 5.48
N LEU A 265 2.75 -27.57 5.77
CA LEU A 265 3.73 -26.66 5.19
C LEU A 265 5.05 -26.65 6.01
N PRO A 266 6.22 -26.48 5.37
CA PRO A 266 7.51 -26.42 6.04
C PRO A 266 7.63 -25.17 6.94
N ARG A 267 8.16 -25.34 8.16
CA ARG A 267 8.37 -24.22 9.12
C ARG A 267 9.70 -23.49 8.85
N HIS A 268 9.71 -22.19 9.19
CA HIS A 268 10.90 -21.34 9.19
C HIS A 268 11.44 -21.24 10.61
N ASP A 269 12.68 -21.67 10.87
CA ASP A 269 13.37 -21.35 12.12
C ASP A 269 13.85 -19.89 12.04
N LEU A 270 13.25 -19.00 12.83
CA LEU A 270 13.66 -17.59 12.93
C LEU A 270 14.78 -17.45 13.97
N VAL A 271 15.90 -16.86 13.58
CA VAL A 271 16.93 -16.36 14.51
C VAL A 271 16.51 -14.94 14.93
N ASP A 272 16.36 -14.69 16.23
CA ASP A 272 15.96 -13.40 16.81
C ASP A 272 17.14 -12.40 16.78
N ASP A 273 16.97 -11.27 16.09
CA ASP A 273 17.96 -10.21 15.89
C ASP A 273 17.96 -9.14 17.01
N ARG A 274 17.09 -9.29 18.04
CA ARG A 274 16.91 -8.28 19.10
C ARG A 274 17.85 -8.44 20.29
N GLU A 275 18.50 -9.59 20.43
CA GLU A 275 19.53 -9.82 21.46
C GLU A 275 20.87 -9.22 21.04
N VAL A 276 21.28 -8.13 21.69
CA VAL A 276 22.61 -7.54 21.53
C VAL A 276 23.51 -8.02 22.68
N PRO A 277 24.65 -8.68 22.39
CA PRO A 277 25.59 -9.09 23.44
C PRO A 277 26.06 -7.90 24.28
N ALA A 278 26.03 -8.05 25.61
CA ALA A 278 26.48 -7.03 26.54
C ALA A 278 27.95 -6.62 26.24
N GLY A 279 28.17 -5.33 25.97
CA GLY A 279 29.49 -4.77 25.67
C GLY A 279 29.78 -4.50 24.18
N ARG A 280 28.81 -4.73 23.27
CA ARG A 280 28.87 -4.32 21.87
C ARG A 280 28.68 -2.80 21.74
N ARG A 281 29.52 -2.14 20.92
CA ARG A 281 29.65 -0.67 20.90
C ARG A 281 29.36 0.01 19.55
N ASN A 282 29.02 -0.77 18.53
CA ASN A 282 28.45 -0.35 17.24
C ASN A 282 27.11 -1.10 17.01
N TYR A 283 26.18 -0.51 16.26
CA TYR A 283 24.88 -1.15 16.00
C TYR A 283 25.05 -2.47 15.23
N LEU A 284 25.73 -2.45 14.07
CA LEU A 284 25.95 -3.66 13.27
C LEU A 284 27.26 -4.36 13.65
N ALA A 285 27.23 -5.69 13.73
CA ALA A 285 28.43 -6.51 13.83
C ALA A 285 29.04 -6.62 12.44
N PRO A 286 30.34 -6.93 12.34
CA PRO A 286 30.96 -7.22 11.05
C PRO A 286 30.24 -8.31 10.24
N ALA A 287 29.52 -9.23 10.88
CA ALA A 287 28.71 -10.24 10.20
C ALA A 287 27.40 -9.64 9.66
N ASP A 288 26.67 -8.90 10.49
CA ASP A 288 25.40 -8.26 10.12
C ASP A 288 25.60 -7.20 9.02
N LEU A 289 26.69 -6.44 9.10
CA LEU A 289 27.10 -5.49 8.07
C LEU A 289 27.39 -6.19 6.74
N ARG A 290 28.07 -7.35 6.78
CA ARG A 290 28.32 -8.15 5.57
C ARG A 290 27.03 -8.77 5.01
N GLY A 291 26.01 -8.94 5.85
CA GLY A 291 24.67 -9.35 5.44
C GLY A 291 23.84 -8.24 4.82
N LEU A 292 24.22 -6.97 4.97
CA LEU A 292 23.54 -5.87 4.28
C LEU A 292 23.94 -5.81 2.79
N PRO A 293 22.97 -5.53 1.90
CA PRO A 293 23.25 -5.22 0.51
C PRO A 293 24.10 -3.96 0.38
N LEU A 294 25.07 -3.98 -0.53
CA LEU A 294 25.96 -2.85 -0.79
C LEU A 294 25.16 -1.72 -1.44
N ALA A 295 25.34 -0.48 -0.96
CA ALA A 295 24.70 0.72 -1.52
C ALA A 295 23.16 0.74 -1.55
N VAL A 296 22.50 -0.15 -0.80
CA VAL A 296 21.04 -0.19 -0.66
C VAL A 296 20.67 0.15 0.78
N TRP A 297 19.68 1.02 0.94
CA TRP A 297 19.12 1.35 2.25
C TRP A 297 18.22 0.23 2.74
N VAL A 298 18.52 -0.27 3.94
CA VAL A 298 17.73 -1.26 4.66
C VAL A 298 17.24 -0.64 5.96
N GLU A 299 15.94 -0.64 6.15
CA GLU A 299 15.31 -0.09 7.35
C GLU A 299 15.07 -1.20 8.39
N ALA A 300 15.30 -0.88 9.65
CA ALA A 300 15.11 -1.75 10.79
C ALA A 300 14.42 -1.02 11.94
N GLY A 301 13.53 -1.74 12.63
CA GLY A 301 12.67 -1.19 13.68
C GLY A 301 11.20 -1.21 13.25
N PRO A 302 10.36 -0.33 13.83
CA PRO A 302 10.71 0.73 14.77
C PRO A 302 11.18 0.20 16.14
N TYR A 303 12.19 0.84 16.72
CA TYR A 303 12.69 0.52 18.07
C TYR A 303 12.43 1.68 19.05
N LYS A 304 12.16 1.35 20.32
CA LYS A 304 11.96 2.30 21.41
C LYS A 304 13.29 2.95 21.82
N ARG A 305 13.22 4.10 22.48
CA ARG A 305 14.38 4.83 23.00
C ARG A 305 15.33 3.97 23.85
N ALA A 306 14.79 3.06 24.67
CA ALA A 306 15.59 2.16 25.49
C ALA A 306 16.33 1.09 24.66
N GLU A 307 15.73 0.64 23.57
CA GLU A 307 16.31 -0.35 22.65
C GLU A 307 17.44 0.26 21.83
N TRP A 308 17.26 1.50 21.35
CA TRP A 308 18.33 2.28 20.73
C TRP A 308 19.46 2.62 21.70
N LEU A 309 19.13 2.97 22.94
CA LEU A 309 20.12 3.24 23.97
C LEU A 309 20.95 1.99 24.31
N ALA A 310 20.32 0.82 24.39
CA ALA A 310 21.02 -0.46 24.58
C ALA A 310 21.98 -0.79 23.42
N ARG A 311 21.75 -0.19 22.25
CA ARG A 311 22.58 -0.30 21.03
C ARG A 311 23.61 0.83 20.89
N GLY A 312 23.75 1.71 21.89
CA GLY A 312 24.71 2.82 21.86
C GLY A 312 24.25 4.04 21.03
N VAL A 313 22.97 4.11 20.65
CA VAL A 313 22.40 5.22 19.88
C VAL A 313 21.50 6.05 20.80
N ALA A 314 22.10 7.03 21.48
CA ALA A 314 21.38 7.93 22.37
C ALA A 314 20.60 8.98 21.57
N GLY A 315 19.30 9.13 21.87
CA GLY A 315 18.42 10.14 21.25
C GLY A 315 17.47 9.60 20.18
N ALA A 316 17.78 8.43 19.61
CA ALA A 316 16.94 7.78 18.61
C ALA A 316 15.65 7.17 19.18
N VAL A 317 14.59 7.17 18.38
CA VAL A 317 13.28 6.54 18.60
C VAL A 317 12.64 6.29 17.25
N GLY A 318 12.09 5.10 17.02
CA GLY A 318 11.48 4.75 15.74
C GLY A 318 12.44 3.96 14.84
N VAL A 319 12.36 4.20 13.54
CA VAL A 319 13.07 3.45 12.49
C VAL A 319 14.54 3.86 12.40
N GLY A 320 15.41 2.89 12.10
CA GLY A 320 16.79 3.12 11.68
C GLY A 320 16.99 2.64 10.26
N ALA A 321 17.60 3.43 9.39
CA ALA A 321 17.98 3.06 8.04
C ALA A 321 19.50 2.85 7.96
N PHE A 322 19.93 1.79 7.27
CA PHE A 322 21.34 1.41 7.16
C PHE A 322 21.71 1.16 5.71
N MET A 323 22.86 1.67 5.28
CA MET A 323 23.40 1.40 3.95
C MET A 323 24.84 0.98 4.06
N ARG A 324 25.17 -0.20 3.55
CA ARG A 324 26.56 -0.68 3.53
C ARG A 324 27.36 0.11 2.51
N VAL A 325 28.51 0.63 2.94
CA VAL A 325 29.49 1.32 2.11
C VAL A 325 30.59 0.34 1.65
N ASN A 326 31.04 -0.53 2.56
CA ASN A 326 31.98 -1.62 2.29
C ASN A 326 31.89 -2.68 3.40
N ASP A 327 32.75 -3.70 3.38
CA ASP A 327 32.78 -4.79 4.38
C ASP A 327 32.93 -4.33 5.84
N ARG A 328 33.35 -3.09 6.04
CA ARG A 328 33.66 -2.55 7.37
C ARG A 328 32.94 -1.27 7.70
N SER A 329 32.27 -0.60 6.76
CA SER A 329 31.68 0.74 6.97
C SER A 329 30.25 0.82 6.45
N TYR A 330 29.43 1.62 7.11
CA TYR A 330 28.03 1.86 6.74
C TYR A 330 27.58 3.27 7.10
N LEU A 331 26.54 3.72 6.39
CA LEU A 331 25.75 4.89 6.75
C LEU A 331 24.57 4.44 7.60
N ALA A 332 24.24 5.22 8.61
CA ALA A 332 23.08 4.98 9.43
C ALA A 332 22.28 6.26 9.64
N VAL A 333 20.96 6.17 9.59
CA VAL A 333 20.05 7.27 9.91
C VAL A 333 19.02 6.73 10.89
N TYR A 334 18.75 7.47 11.95
CA TYR A 334 17.84 7.06 13.01
C TYR A 334 16.79 8.13 13.21
N GLU A 335 15.53 7.75 13.26
CA GLU A 335 14.47 8.67 13.66
C GLU A 335 14.71 9.18 15.09
N THR A 336 14.34 10.43 15.31
CA THR A 336 14.34 11.08 16.62
C THR A 336 12.99 11.76 16.84
N LYS A 337 12.75 12.30 18.04
CA LYS A 337 11.52 13.05 18.29
C LYS A 337 11.41 14.35 17.50
N GLY A 338 12.50 14.87 16.96
CA GLY A 338 12.56 16.17 16.28
C GLY A 338 12.91 16.08 14.79
N GLY A 339 12.94 14.87 14.21
CA GLY A 339 13.40 14.62 12.85
C GLY A 339 14.21 13.34 12.78
N ALA A 340 15.46 13.42 12.35
CA ALA A 340 16.38 12.30 12.32
C ALA A 340 17.81 12.69 12.71
N MET A 341 18.59 11.71 13.13
CA MET A 341 20.03 11.83 13.34
C MET A 341 20.74 10.87 12.40
N TRP A 342 21.85 11.27 11.81
CA TRP A 342 22.64 10.41 10.94
C TRP A 342 24.04 10.19 11.46
N ARG A 343 24.64 9.06 11.08
CA ARG A 343 25.99 8.64 11.46
C ARG A 343 26.71 7.93 10.32
N LEU A 344 28.01 8.18 10.24
CA LEU A 344 28.99 7.42 9.46
C LEU A 344 29.73 6.51 10.43
N GLU A 345 29.58 5.19 10.30
CA GLU A 345 30.13 4.23 11.26
C GLU A 345 31.02 3.16 10.57
N THR A 346 32.04 2.71 11.27
CA THR A 346 32.93 1.62 10.87
C THR A 346 33.08 0.58 11.99
N THR A 347 33.15 -0.69 11.59
CA THR A 347 33.38 -1.85 12.46
C THR A 347 34.87 -2.09 12.75
N GLY A 348 35.78 -1.27 12.20
CA GLY A 348 37.21 -1.32 12.45
C GLY A 348 37.64 -0.73 13.81
N ARG A 349 38.79 -1.16 14.34
CA ARG A 349 39.36 -0.64 15.60
C ARG A 349 40.11 0.69 15.36
N GLY A 350 39.38 1.79 15.22
CA GLY A 350 39.92 3.15 15.13
C GLY A 350 39.77 3.97 16.43
N ALA A 351 40.41 5.14 16.49
CA ALA A 351 40.10 6.16 17.50
C ALA A 351 38.65 6.64 17.31
N HIS A 352 37.95 6.98 18.41
CA HIS A 352 36.52 7.31 18.44
C HIS A 352 35.52 6.15 18.29
N LEU A 353 35.95 4.93 18.62
CA LEU A 353 35.06 3.77 18.80
C LEU A 353 34.26 3.39 17.53
N GLY A 354 34.76 3.75 16.34
CA GLY A 354 34.10 3.41 15.06
C GLY A 354 33.12 4.45 14.56
N LEU A 355 32.79 5.50 15.33
CA LEU A 355 32.05 6.65 14.81
C LEU A 355 33.00 7.58 14.05
N VAL A 356 32.68 7.83 12.79
CA VAL A 356 33.49 8.63 11.87
C VAL A 356 32.90 10.03 11.70
N GLY A 357 31.57 10.14 11.64
CA GLY A 357 30.86 11.41 11.53
C GLY A 357 29.41 11.28 12.00
N GLN A 358 28.78 12.41 12.37
CA GLN A 358 27.38 12.45 12.77
C GLN A 358 26.75 13.83 12.52
N GLY A 359 25.43 13.88 12.39
CA GLY A 359 24.65 15.12 12.31
C GLY A 359 23.15 14.90 12.55
N GLU A 360 22.37 15.97 12.40
CA GLU A 360 20.91 16.00 12.59
C GLU A 360 20.23 16.53 11.32
N SER A 361 19.01 16.08 11.07
CA SER A 361 18.21 16.41 9.90
C SER A 361 16.71 16.46 10.25
N ASP A 362 15.91 17.14 9.45
CA ASP A 362 14.47 17.34 9.73
C ASP A 362 13.63 16.06 9.55
N SER A 363 14.11 15.06 8.81
CA SER A 363 13.43 13.79 8.57
C SER A 363 14.40 12.66 8.24
N LEU A 364 13.91 11.41 8.25
CA LEU A 364 14.71 10.23 7.91
C LEU A 364 15.27 10.31 6.47
N ASP A 365 14.47 10.77 5.50
CA ASP A 365 14.90 10.90 4.11
C ASP A 365 15.83 12.11 3.87
N ALA A 366 15.66 13.19 4.65
CA ALA A 366 16.66 14.27 4.69
C ALA A 366 17.98 13.72 5.26
N GLY A 367 17.93 12.95 6.35
CA GLY A 367 19.09 12.33 6.96
C GLY A 367 19.84 11.38 6.02
N LYS A 368 19.15 10.61 5.17
CA LYS A 368 19.77 9.75 4.14
C LYS A 368 20.56 10.56 3.11
N ARG A 369 20.04 11.73 2.70
CA ARG A 369 20.72 12.65 1.77
C ARG A 369 21.90 13.35 2.44
N ASP A 370 21.71 13.82 3.66
CA ASP A 370 22.73 14.57 4.40
C ASP A 370 23.94 13.70 4.76
N VAL A 371 23.72 12.44 5.15
CA VAL A 371 24.83 11.50 5.41
C VAL A 371 25.56 11.06 4.16
N ALA A 372 24.86 10.96 3.02
CA ALA A 372 25.49 10.71 1.73
C ALA A 372 26.33 11.91 1.28
N ALA A 373 25.84 13.14 1.47
CA ALA A 373 26.60 14.36 1.22
C ALA A 373 27.85 14.45 2.13
N ALA A 374 27.70 14.12 3.41
CA ALA A 374 28.82 14.08 4.35
C ALA A 374 29.86 13.01 3.98
N LEU A 375 29.43 11.84 3.46
CA LEU A 375 30.33 10.83 2.92
C LEU A 375 31.08 11.37 1.70
N ALA A 376 30.40 12.02 0.76
CA ALA A 376 31.02 12.58 -0.45
C ALA A 376 32.04 13.68 -0.14
N GLU A 377 31.77 14.51 0.88
CA GLU A 377 32.68 15.55 1.33
C GLU A 377 33.93 14.97 2.02
N GLN A 378 33.74 14.01 2.94
CA GLN A 378 34.82 13.53 3.81
C GLN A 378 35.60 12.35 3.19
N PHE A 379 34.95 11.54 2.36
CA PHE A 379 35.49 10.32 1.75
C PHE A 379 35.03 10.21 0.28
N PRO A 380 35.48 11.12 -0.60
CA PRO A 380 35.03 11.20 -2.00
C PRO A 380 35.23 9.89 -2.77
N ASP A 381 36.30 9.15 -2.51
CA ASP A 381 36.56 7.85 -3.15
C ASP A 381 35.53 6.78 -2.74
N ALA A 382 35.08 6.79 -1.48
CA ALA A 382 34.08 5.86 -0.98
C ALA A 382 32.67 6.22 -1.47
N ALA A 383 32.36 7.52 -1.59
CA ALA A 383 31.12 7.99 -2.21
C ALA A 383 31.07 7.65 -3.70
N ALA A 384 32.15 7.88 -4.45
CA ALA A 384 32.26 7.50 -5.85
C ALA A 384 32.10 5.98 -6.06
N ALA A 385 32.59 5.16 -5.12
CA ALA A 385 32.40 3.71 -5.13
C ALA A 385 30.96 3.27 -4.80
N ILE A 386 30.20 4.06 -4.03
CA ILE A 386 28.76 3.80 -3.80
C ILE A 386 27.94 4.23 -5.01
N ASP A 387 28.20 5.43 -5.54
CA ASP A 387 27.54 5.93 -6.75
C ASP A 387 27.79 5.01 -7.94
N ALA A 388 28.98 4.40 -7.99
CA ALA A 388 29.32 3.32 -8.90
C ALA A 388 28.41 2.09 -8.77
N VAL A 389 28.08 1.68 -7.55
CA VAL A 389 27.25 0.50 -7.28
C VAL A 389 25.77 0.79 -7.51
N THR A 390 25.29 2.00 -7.19
CA THR A 390 23.89 2.40 -7.45
C THR A 390 23.62 2.68 -8.93
N THR A 391 24.66 2.96 -9.72
CA THR A 391 24.58 3.07 -11.19
C THR A 391 24.96 1.79 -11.93
N ASN A 392 25.27 0.71 -11.21
CA ASN A 392 25.56 -0.59 -11.81
C ASN A 392 24.27 -1.33 -12.15
N ARG A 393 23.88 -1.24 -13.43
CA ARG A 393 23.03 -2.23 -14.06
C ARG A 393 23.77 -3.58 -13.99
N VAL A 394 23.13 -4.64 -13.50
CA VAL A 394 23.62 -6.04 -13.41
C VAL A 394 24.11 -6.56 -14.78
N VAL A 395 23.65 -5.95 -15.88
CA VAL A 395 24.06 -6.28 -17.25
C VAL A 395 24.88 -5.19 -17.94
N SER A 396 24.87 -3.93 -17.48
CA SER A 396 25.69 -2.88 -18.09
C SER A 396 27.04 -2.75 -17.40
N GLY A 397 28.08 -3.01 -18.17
CA GLY A 397 29.45 -2.92 -17.73
C GLY A 397 29.94 -1.47 -17.53
N ASN A 398 29.34 -0.72 -16.62
CA ASN A 398 29.62 0.72 -16.47
C ASN A 398 30.95 1.01 -15.75
N PHE A 399 31.51 0.05 -14.99
CA PHE A 399 32.92 0.14 -14.58
C PHE A 399 33.79 -0.62 -15.58
N GLY A 400 34.60 0.14 -16.31
CA GLY A 400 35.71 -0.42 -17.07
C GLY A 400 36.68 -1.17 -16.15
N TRP A 401 37.54 -1.98 -16.75
CA TRP A 401 38.56 -2.73 -16.02
C TRP A 401 39.47 -1.80 -15.21
N THR A 402 39.52 -1.98 -13.88
CA THR A 402 40.34 -1.17 -12.97
C THR A 402 41.53 -1.97 -12.45
N ALA A 403 42.64 -1.29 -12.13
CA ALA A 403 43.79 -1.95 -11.52
C ALA A 403 43.39 -2.50 -10.14
N LEU A 404 43.86 -3.72 -9.82
CA LEU A 404 43.60 -4.32 -8.52
C LEU A 404 44.48 -3.64 -7.44
N PRO A 405 43.90 -3.01 -6.41
CA PRO A 405 44.67 -2.42 -5.31
C PRO A 405 45.51 -3.49 -4.61
N GLU A 406 46.79 -3.22 -4.40
CA GLU A 406 47.76 -4.16 -3.79
C GLU A 406 47.94 -5.50 -4.55
N GLY A 407 47.59 -5.53 -5.84
CA GLY A 407 47.87 -6.68 -6.70
C GLY A 407 49.37 -6.98 -6.77
N ARG A 408 49.73 -8.27 -6.85
CA ARG A 408 51.14 -8.70 -6.94
C ARG A 408 51.85 -8.21 -8.21
N ASP A 409 51.10 -7.87 -9.25
CA ASP A 409 51.54 -7.26 -10.50
C ASP A 409 50.64 -6.05 -10.79
N ASP A 410 51.25 -4.88 -11.03
CA ASP A 410 50.57 -3.60 -11.27
C ASP A 410 49.65 -3.60 -12.51
N ARG A 411 49.80 -4.60 -13.39
CA ARG A 411 48.96 -4.81 -14.58
C ARG A 411 47.76 -5.72 -14.31
N THR A 412 47.62 -6.22 -13.09
CA THR A 412 46.44 -6.99 -12.67
C THR A 412 45.24 -6.08 -12.65
N GLN A 413 44.17 -6.48 -13.32
CA GLN A 413 42.94 -5.72 -13.38
C GLN A 413 41.77 -6.57 -12.91
N HIS A 414 40.76 -5.92 -12.35
CA HIS A 414 39.51 -6.55 -11.98
C HIS A 414 38.33 -5.71 -12.44
N ARG A 415 37.16 -6.36 -12.45
CA ARG A 415 35.87 -5.75 -12.72
C ARG A 415 34.84 -6.41 -11.84
N VAL A 416 34.17 -5.61 -11.02
CA VAL A 416 33.09 -6.08 -10.14
C VAL A 416 31.78 -5.97 -10.91
N TYR A 417 31.03 -7.06 -10.96
CA TYR A 417 29.69 -7.09 -11.57
C TYR A 417 28.61 -6.91 -10.50
N ASP A 418 28.73 -7.63 -9.39
CA ASP A 418 27.88 -7.52 -8.21
C ASP A 418 28.66 -7.95 -6.95
N GLU A 419 27.99 -8.06 -5.81
CA GLU A 419 28.60 -8.48 -4.53
C GLU A 419 29.10 -9.94 -4.50
N ARG A 420 28.71 -10.76 -5.47
CA ARG A 420 29.06 -12.19 -5.57
C ARG A 420 30.04 -12.47 -6.70
N ILE A 421 30.08 -11.64 -7.75
CA ILE A 421 30.80 -11.87 -9.00
C ILE A 421 31.82 -10.77 -9.27
N THR A 422 33.08 -11.18 -9.38
CA THR A 422 34.20 -10.31 -9.79
C THR A 422 35.06 -11.01 -10.83
N ALA A 423 35.23 -10.39 -12.00
CA ALA A 423 36.15 -10.83 -13.04
C ALA A 423 37.55 -10.26 -12.79
N MET A 424 38.60 -11.03 -13.07
CA MET A 424 39.99 -10.61 -12.90
C MET A 424 40.86 -11.08 -14.07
N ILE A 425 41.84 -10.26 -14.44
CA ILE A 425 42.90 -10.62 -15.38
C ILE A 425 44.26 -10.29 -14.78
N ALA A 426 45.26 -11.10 -15.09
CA ALA A 426 46.63 -10.86 -14.66
C ALA A 426 47.63 -11.36 -15.71
N PRO A 427 48.82 -10.76 -15.80
CA PRO A 427 49.92 -11.33 -16.57
C PRO A 427 50.29 -12.72 -16.05
N GLY A 428 50.34 -13.69 -16.96
CA GLY A 428 50.67 -15.09 -16.69
C GLY A 428 52.02 -15.50 -17.28
N PRO A 429 52.45 -16.74 -16.99
CA PRO A 429 53.70 -17.30 -17.53
C PRO A 429 53.68 -17.39 -19.07
N GLY A 430 54.85 -17.19 -19.69
CA GLY A 430 55.03 -17.33 -21.14
C GLY A 430 54.45 -16.20 -21.99
N GLY A 431 54.24 -15.01 -21.39
CA GLY A 431 53.72 -13.83 -22.11
C GLY A 431 52.21 -13.86 -22.36
N ARG A 432 51.49 -14.84 -21.80
CA ARG A 432 50.03 -14.95 -21.87
C ARG A 432 49.37 -14.28 -20.67
N TRP A 433 48.07 -14.06 -20.74
CA TRP A 433 47.26 -13.47 -19.68
C TRP A 433 46.37 -14.53 -19.03
N GLN A 434 46.31 -14.52 -17.71
CA GLN A 434 45.39 -15.31 -16.91
C GLN A 434 44.06 -14.58 -16.77
N THR A 435 42.97 -15.35 -16.74
CA THR A 435 41.60 -14.87 -16.55
C THR A 435 40.94 -15.67 -15.44
N TRP A 436 40.22 -15.00 -14.56
CA TRP A 436 39.52 -15.63 -13.44
C TRP A 436 38.18 -14.95 -13.24
N VAL A 437 37.20 -15.69 -12.73
CA VAL A 437 36.01 -15.10 -12.11
C VAL A 437 35.89 -15.66 -10.70
N ALA A 438 35.70 -14.77 -9.72
CA ALA A 438 35.30 -15.15 -8.38
C ALA A 438 33.78 -15.13 -8.32
N VAL A 439 33.17 -16.23 -7.85
CA VAL A 439 31.72 -16.38 -7.65
C VAL A 439 31.52 -16.86 -6.22
N ASP A 440 30.87 -16.08 -5.37
CA ASP A 440 30.71 -16.39 -3.94
C ASP A 440 32.04 -16.65 -3.19
N GLY A 441 33.11 -16.01 -3.66
CA GLY A 441 34.46 -16.21 -3.13
C GLY A 441 35.18 -17.45 -3.66
N GLU A 442 34.54 -18.31 -4.47
CA GLU A 442 35.20 -19.38 -5.19
C GLU A 442 35.77 -18.90 -6.53
N GLN A 443 37.05 -19.20 -6.78
CA GLN A 443 37.71 -18.80 -8.03
C GLN A 443 37.54 -19.87 -9.11
N ARG A 444 37.04 -19.45 -10.27
CA ARG A 444 36.97 -20.25 -11.50
C ARG A 444 37.98 -19.72 -12.50
N GLN A 445 38.96 -20.55 -12.85
CA GLN A 445 40.02 -20.18 -13.78
C GLN A 445 39.55 -20.38 -15.24
N GLY A 446 39.73 -19.33 -16.05
CA GLY A 446 39.50 -19.36 -17.49
C GLY A 446 40.74 -19.73 -18.31
N PRO A 447 40.59 -19.89 -19.63
CA PRO A 447 41.71 -20.17 -20.53
C PRO A 447 42.70 -18.99 -20.60
N TYR A 448 43.99 -19.30 -20.79
CA TYR A 448 45.01 -18.28 -21.00
C TYR A 448 44.80 -17.52 -22.30
N ALA A 449 44.78 -16.19 -22.22
CA ALA A 449 44.60 -15.30 -23.36
C ALA A 449 45.96 -14.81 -23.93
N PRO A 450 46.03 -14.46 -25.23
CA PRO A 450 47.28 -13.96 -25.83
C PRO A 450 47.65 -12.54 -25.39
N ASP A 451 46.66 -11.72 -25.03
CA ASP A 451 46.84 -10.33 -24.63
C ASP A 451 45.77 -9.89 -23.62
N ALA A 452 45.92 -8.68 -23.07
CA ALA A 452 45.02 -8.13 -22.05
C ALA A 452 43.58 -7.96 -22.55
N ASN A 453 43.37 -7.55 -23.80
CA ASN A 453 42.03 -7.31 -24.33
C ASN A 453 41.28 -8.63 -24.52
N ALA A 454 41.95 -9.64 -25.07
CA ALA A 454 41.41 -10.99 -25.16
C ALA A 454 41.12 -11.57 -23.76
N ALA A 455 41.96 -11.28 -22.77
CA ALA A 455 41.74 -11.68 -21.38
C ALA A 455 40.48 -11.05 -20.80
N ARG A 456 40.25 -9.75 -21.04
CA ARG A 456 39.04 -9.03 -20.61
C ARG A 456 37.79 -9.66 -21.20
N THR A 457 37.76 -9.89 -22.51
CA THR A 457 36.61 -10.51 -23.18
C THR A 457 36.30 -11.91 -22.64
N ILE A 458 37.33 -12.72 -22.40
CA ILE A 458 37.17 -14.07 -21.82
C ILE A 458 36.63 -13.98 -20.38
N ALA A 459 37.19 -13.10 -19.55
CA ALA A 459 36.78 -12.93 -18.16
C ALA A 459 35.36 -12.34 -18.04
N ASP A 460 35.00 -11.39 -18.92
CA ASP A 460 33.63 -10.87 -19.02
C ASP A 460 32.64 -11.98 -19.42
N GLY A 461 33.03 -12.86 -20.35
CA GLY A 461 32.22 -14.03 -20.73
C GLY A 461 32.03 -15.04 -19.59
N LEU A 462 33.06 -15.28 -18.78
CA LEU A 462 32.99 -16.13 -17.59
C LEU A 462 32.07 -15.53 -16.52
N ALA A 463 32.17 -14.22 -16.29
CA ALA A 463 31.28 -13.50 -15.37
C ALA A 463 29.83 -13.53 -15.85
N ARG A 464 29.57 -13.33 -17.15
CA ARG A 464 28.23 -13.46 -17.74
C ARG A 464 27.67 -14.87 -17.55
N GLY A 465 28.48 -15.91 -17.76
CA GLY A 465 28.07 -17.29 -17.51
C GLY A 465 27.70 -17.54 -16.04
N ALA A 466 28.50 -17.03 -15.09
CA ALA A 466 28.21 -17.12 -13.67
C ALA A 466 26.94 -16.36 -13.26
N LEU A 467 26.70 -15.17 -13.85
CA LEU A 467 25.48 -14.40 -13.63
C LEU A 467 24.23 -15.19 -14.06
N LEU A 468 24.29 -15.83 -15.23
CA LEU A 468 23.20 -16.68 -15.74
C LEU A 468 22.96 -17.92 -14.87
N GLU A 469 24.02 -18.55 -14.35
CA GLU A 469 23.89 -19.66 -13.40
C GLU A 469 23.20 -19.21 -12.09
N LEU A 470 23.56 -18.04 -11.56
CA LEU A 470 22.98 -17.51 -10.31
C LEU A 470 21.53 -17.04 -10.49
N SER A 471 21.18 -16.44 -11.64
CA SER A 471 19.80 -16.03 -11.95
C SER A 471 18.85 -17.21 -12.12
N ALA A 472 19.37 -18.38 -12.54
CA ALA A 472 18.58 -19.60 -12.61
C ALA A 472 18.06 -20.07 -11.25
N VAL A 473 18.82 -19.79 -10.18
CA VAL A 473 18.45 -20.18 -8.80
C VAL A 473 17.88 -19.04 -7.96
N THR A 474 18.05 -17.77 -8.39
CA THR A 474 17.61 -16.58 -7.65
C THR A 474 16.62 -15.73 -8.48
N PRO A 475 15.30 -15.78 -8.18
CA PRO A 475 14.27 -15.04 -8.92
C PRO A 475 14.46 -13.51 -8.99
N SER A 476 14.79 -12.86 -7.86
CA SER A 476 14.98 -11.41 -7.80
C SER A 476 16.08 -10.95 -8.75
N ARG A 477 17.17 -11.72 -8.82
CA ARG A 477 18.30 -11.45 -9.70
C ARG A 477 17.92 -11.60 -11.17
N ALA A 478 17.12 -12.61 -11.52
CA ALA A 478 16.62 -12.75 -12.88
C ALA A 478 15.76 -11.55 -13.29
N ASN A 479 14.92 -11.05 -12.38
CA ASN A 479 14.13 -9.84 -12.61
C ASN A 479 15.00 -8.60 -12.81
N GLU A 480 15.98 -8.37 -11.94
CA GLU A 480 16.91 -7.23 -12.04
C GLU A 480 17.71 -7.26 -13.35
N MET A 481 18.28 -8.42 -13.70
CA MET A 481 19.01 -8.59 -14.97
C MET A 481 18.15 -8.25 -16.20
N VAL A 482 16.90 -8.68 -16.20
CA VAL A 482 15.98 -8.40 -17.32
C VAL A 482 15.53 -6.94 -17.33
N LEU A 483 15.29 -6.35 -16.16
CA LEU A 483 14.98 -4.93 -16.04
C LEU A 483 16.13 -4.07 -16.58
N ASP A 484 17.37 -4.43 -16.24
CA ASP A 484 18.56 -3.74 -16.72
C ASP A 484 18.75 -3.89 -18.22
N LEU A 485 18.48 -5.07 -18.78
CA LEU A 485 18.46 -5.27 -20.24
C LEU A 485 17.43 -4.37 -20.90
N ALA A 486 16.21 -4.33 -20.36
CA ALA A 486 15.08 -3.59 -20.94
C ALA A 486 15.19 -2.07 -20.77
N THR A 487 15.96 -1.59 -19.80
CA THR A 487 16.16 -0.16 -19.52
C THR A 487 17.54 0.36 -19.96
N SER A 488 18.36 -0.50 -20.57
CA SER A 488 19.66 -0.13 -21.09
C SER A 488 19.54 0.71 -22.37
N ASP A 489 20.39 1.73 -22.50
CA ASP A 489 20.50 2.55 -23.72
C ASP A 489 21.21 1.80 -24.87
N ALA A 490 21.78 0.62 -24.58
CA ALA A 490 22.30 -0.29 -25.60
C ALA A 490 21.13 -0.98 -26.32
N SER A 491 21.30 -1.30 -27.60
CA SER A 491 20.25 -1.96 -28.41
C SER A 491 19.77 -3.24 -27.71
N TRP A 492 18.51 -3.22 -27.27
CA TRP A 492 17.81 -4.35 -26.71
C TRP A 492 17.91 -5.58 -27.64
N ASP A 493 18.11 -6.76 -27.06
CA ASP A 493 18.18 -8.04 -27.76
C ASP A 493 17.33 -9.10 -27.06
N ARG A 494 16.38 -9.67 -27.81
CA ARG A 494 15.47 -10.72 -27.35
C ARG A 494 16.21 -11.98 -26.92
N ASP A 495 17.33 -12.32 -27.57
CA ASP A 495 18.10 -13.52 -27.25
C ASP A 495 18.70 -13.45 -25.84
N ASP A 496 19.03 -12.26 -25.37
CA ASP A 496 19.55 -12.03 -24.02
C ASP A 496 18.47 -12.24 -22.95
N LEU A 497 17.24 -11.80 -23.20
CA LEU A 497 16.09 -12.14 -22.36
C LEU A 497 15.91 -13.66 -22.28
N VAL A 498 15.91 -14.34 -23.42
CA VAL A 498 15.73 -15.82 -23.50
C VAL A 498 16.88 -16.55 -22.79
N ALA A 499 18.10 -16.02 -22.83
CA ALA A 499 19.23 -16.59 -22.09
C ALA A 499 19.01 -16.49 -20.57
N VAL A 500 18.48 -15.37 -20.07
CA VAL A 500 18.26 -15.15 -18.63
C VAL A 500 17.08 -15.96 -18.10
N VAL A 501 15.92 -15.92 -18.75
CA VAL A 501 14.69 -16.53 -18.20
C VAL A 501 14.16 -17.73 -18.98
N GLY A 502 14.64 -17.99 -20.20
CA GLY A 502 14.08 -19.04 -21.07
C GLY A 502 14.22 -20.46 -20.52
N HIS A 503 15.23 -20.74 -19.69
CA HIS A 503 15.38 -22.02 -18.99
C HIS A 503 14.24 -22.31 -17.99
N ARG A 504 13.42 -21.30 -17.66
CA ARG A 504 12.24 -21.42 -16.81
C ARG A 504 11.00 -21.90 -17.56
N LEU A 505 11.01 -21.86 -18.88
CA LEU A 505 9.89 -22.25 -19.73
C LEU A 505 10.07 -23.66 -20.30
N SER A 506 9.01 -24.22 -20.89
CA SER A 506 9.12 -25.44 -21.72
C SER A 506 9.94 -25.15 -22.98
N ASP A 507 10.48 -26.17 -23.65
CA ASP A 507 11.24 -25.94 -24.90
C ASP A 507 10.39 -25.24 -25.98
N THR A 508 9.09 -25.56 -26.03
CA THR A 508 8.13 -24.90 -26.92
C THR A 508 7.93 -23.44 -26.55
N ASP A 509 7.60 -23.15 -25.30
CA ASP A 509 7.35 -21.79 -24.81
C ASP A 509 8.63 -20.93 -24.85
N ARG A 510 9.80 -21.54 -24.67
CA ARG A 510 11.10 -20.88 -24.83
C ARG A 510 11.35 -20.46 -26.27
N HIS A 511 11.03 -21.32 -27.23
CA HIS A 511 11.14 -20.97 -28.65
C HIS A 511 10.14 -19.86 -29.02
N GLU A 512 8.94 -19.93 -28.47
CA GLU A 512 7.90 -18.91 -28.69
C GLU A 512 8.29 -17.57 -28.05
N LEU A 513 8.90 -17.56 -26.86
CA LEU A 513 9.42 -16.34 -26.21
C LEU A 513 10.43 -15.62 -27.09
N ALA A 514 11.22 -16.36 -27.88
CA ALA A 514 12.23 -15.81 -28.77
C ALA A 514 11.66 -15.24 -30.08
N THR A 515 10.45 -15.64 -30.48
CA THR A 515 9.95 -15.43 -31.86
C THR A 515 8.59 -14.76 -31.95
N THR A 516 7.84 -14.66 -30.86
CA THR A 516 6.49 -14.06 -30.88
C THR A 516 6.55 -12.55 -31.14
N GLU A 517 5.73 -12.09 -32.08
CA GLU A 517 5.49 -10.67 -32.35
C GLU A 517 4.23 -10.14 -31.64
N ASP A 518 3.39 -11.04 -31.08
CA ASP A 518 2.18 -10.66 -30.34
C ASP A 518 2.54 -10.19 -28.91
N PRO A 519 2.29 -8.92 -28.55
CA PRO A 519 2.59 -8.39 -27.22
C PRO A 519 1.83 -9.08 -26.07
N ALA A 520 0.59 -9.52 -26.32
CA ALA A 520 -0.21 -10.21 -25.32
C ALA A 520 0.37 -11.61 -25.04
N ARG A 521 0.66 -12.37 -26.11
CA ARG A 521 1.30 -13.68 -25.99
C ARG A 521 2.68 -13.58 -25.36
N LEU A 522 3.46 -12.57 -25.74
CA LEU A 522 4.74 -12.27 -25.10
C LEU A 522 4.57 -12.08 -23.60
N THR A 523 3.62 -11.23 -23.18
CA THR A 523 3.39 -10.96 -21.77
C THR A 523 2.98 -12.21 -21.00
N ASP A 524 2.19 -13.09 -21.61
CA ASP A 524 1.84 -14.38 -21.01
C ASP A 524 3.08 -15.26 -20.81
N LEU A 525 3.95 -15.37 -21.81
CA LEU A 525 5.21 -16.12 -21.71
C LEU A 525 6.14 -15.54 -20.64
N LEU A 526 6.23 -14.20 -20.54
CA LEU A 526 6.98 -13.50 -19.49
C LEU A 526 6.41 -13.80 -18.10
N ARG A 527 5.07 -13.84 -17.98
CA ARG A 527 4.36 -14.18 -16.74
C ARG A 527 4.62 -15.63 -16.32
N ASP A 528 4.66 -16.54 -17.28
CA ASP A 528 4.90 -17.97 -17.05
C ASP A 528 6.33 -18.26 -16.56
N THR A 529 7.28 -17.35 -16.77
CA THR A 529 8.61 -17.45 -16.13
C THR A 529 8.54 -17.43 -14.60
N GLY A 530 7.50 -16.77 -14.05
CA GLY A 530 7.21 -16.67 -12.62
C GLY A 530 8.27 -15.92 -11.80
N VAL A 531 9.14 -15.14 -12.44
CA VAL A 531 10.19 -14.36 -11.76
C VAL A 531 10.15 -12.87 -12.08
N LEU A 532 9.50 -12.48 -13.18
CA LEU A 532 9.45 -11.09 -13.60
C LEU A 532 8.33 -10.35 -12.87
N ALA A 533 8.66 -9.16 -12.36
CA ALA A 533 7.69 -8.23 -11.81
C ALA A 533 6.86 -7.60 -12.95
N PRO A 534 5.60 -7.22 -12.71
CA PRO A 534 4.76 -6.58 -13.72
C PRO A 534 5.38 -5.32 -14.34
N ALA A 535 6.06 -4.49 -13.53
CA ALA A 535 6.75 -3.30 -14.03
C ALA A 535 7.88 -3.66 -15.01
N THR A 536 8.66 -4.71 -14.72
CA THR A 536 9.71 -5.21 -15.62
C THR A 536 9.13 -5.68 -16.95
N MET A 537 7.96 -6.32 -16.94
CA MET A 537 7.28 -6.73 -18.18
C MET A 537 6.92 -5.51 -19.05
N LEU A 538 6.44 -4.42 -18.45
CA LEU A 538 6.19 -3.19 -19.18
C LEU A 538 7.47 -2.59 -19.77
N HIS A 539 8.58 -2.61 -19.04
CA HIS A 539 9.88 -2.18 -19.60
C HIS A 539 10.32 -3.04 -20.79
N ILE A 540 10.06 -4.35 -20.77
CA ILE A 540 10.32 -5.23 -21.92
C ILE A 540 9.44 -4.85 -23.12
N LEU A 541 8.13 -4.63 -22.90
CA LEU A 541 7.24 -4.18 -23.97
C LEU A 541 7.70 -2.84 -24.56
N ARG A 542 8.23 -1.95 -23.72
CA ARG A 542 8.83 -0.70 -24.18
C ARG A 542 10.08 -0.93 -25.03
N ALA A 543 10.97 -1.84 -24.60
CA ALA A 543 12.19 -2.17 -25.32
C ALA A 543 11.92 -2.89 -26.66
N GLU A 544 10.77 -3.57 -26.75
CA GLU A 544 10.23 -4.17 -27.97
C GLU A 544 9.48 -3.17 -28.88
N ASP A 545 9.51 -1.88 -28.55
CA ASP A 545 8.82 -0.80 -29.28
C ASP A 545 7.33 -1.09 -29.52
N VAL A 546 6.65 -1.75 -28.58
CA VAL A 546 5.21 -1.99 -28.62
C VAL A 546 4.46 -0.66 -28.50
N ASP A 547 3.42 -0.45 -29.32
CA ASP A 547 2.62 0.77 -29.25
C ASP A 547 1.85 0.87 -27.91
N VAL A 548 1.77 2.09 -27.36
CA VAL A 548 1.10 2.33 -26.09
C VAL A 548 -0.37 1.90 -26.11
N SER A 549 -1.05 1.95 -27.26
CA SER A 549 -2.46 1.51 -27.37
C SER A 549 -2.64 0.03 -27.05
N ASP A 550 -1.65 -0.80 -27.38
CA ASP A 550 -1.66 -2.25 -27.11
C ASP A 550 -1.21 -2.56 -25.68
N VAL A 551 -0.51 -1.62 -25.03
CA VAL A 551 -0.02 -1.76 -23.65
C VAL A 551 -1.13 -1.55 -22.62
N TYR A 552 -2.09 -0.65 -22.84
CA TYR A 552 -3.18 -0.40 -21.90
C TYR A 552 -3.97 -1.66 -21.47
N PRO A 553 -4.50 -2.49 -22.39
CA PRO A 553 -5.22 -3.70 -21.99
C PRO A 553 -4.31 -4.72 -21.28
N ILE A 554 -3.02 -4.75 -21.62
CA ILE A 554 -2.04 -5.61 -20.95
C ILE A 554 -1.79 -5.12 -19.52
N ALA A 555 -1.49 -3.83 -19.34
CA ALA A 555 -1.23 -3.21 -18.04
C ALA A 555 -2.38 -3.44 -17.05
N ALA A 556 -3.62 -3.42 -17.52
CA ALA A 556 -4.81 -3.69 -16.70
C ALA A 556 -4.90 -5.14 -16.19
N THR A 557 -4.18 -6.09 -16.79
CA THR A 557 -4.29 -7.53 -16.48
C THR A 557 -3.05 -8.14 -15.83
N ILE A 558 -1.90 -7.48 -15.91
CA ILE A 558 -0.62 -7.97 -15.33
C ILE A 558 -0.52 -7.80 -13.81
N GLY A 559 -1.52 -7.17 -13.18
CA GLY A 559 -1.61 -7.03 -11.72
C GLY A 559 -0.69 -5.97 -11.12
N LEU A 560 -0.27 -4.98 -11.92
CA LEU A 560 0.40 -3.77 -11.43
C LEU A 560 -0.65 -2.77 -10.92
N PRO A 561 -0.47 -2.11 -9.76
CA PRO A 561 -1.38 -1.05 -9.32
C PRO A 561 -1.52 0.04 -10.38
N THR A 562 -2.72 0.59 -10.55
CA THR A 562 -3.03 1.59 -11.60
C THR A 562 -2.10 2.80 -11.54
N ALA A 563 -1.77 3.26 -10.32
CA ALA A 563 -0.84 4.37 -10.11
C ALA A 563 0.58 4.07 -10.61
N ASP A 564 1.08 2.85 -10.35
CA ASP A 564 2.41 2.42 -10.80
C ASP A 564 2.44 2.19 -12.31
N ALA A 565 1.40 1.57 -12.87
CA ALA A 565 1.24 1.42 -14.30
C ALA A 565 1.21 2.78 -15.01
N THR A 566 0.50 3.76 -14.44
CA THR A 566 0.44 5.12 -14.96
C THR A 566 1.83 5.75 -15.03
N ARG A 567 2.63 5.60 -13.96
CA ARG A 567 3.98 6.15 -13.89
C ARG A 567 4.94 5.50 -14.89
N VAL A 568 4.92 4.16 -14.97
CA VAL A 568 5.80 3.39 -15.86
C VAL A 568 5.47 3.68 -17.32
N ILE A 569 4.18 3.72 -17.69
CA ILE A 569 3.77 4.00 -19.07
C ILE A 569 4.09 5.45 -19.44
N HIS A 570 3.81 6.42 -18.56
CA HIS A 570 4.19 7.82 -18.77
C HIS A 570 5.69 7.98 -19.04
N GLN A 571 6.54 7.38 -18.20
CA GLN A 571 8.00 7.48 -18.34
C GLN A 571 8.52 6.71 -19.55
N GLY A 572 7.95 5.55 -19.85
CA GLY A 572 8.39 4.70 -20.95
C GLY A 572 8.03 5.25 -22.31
N TRP A 573 6.77 5.67 -22.51
CA TRP A 573 6.23 6.04 -23.81
C TRP A 573 6.07 7.55 -24.02
N ASP A 574 6.49 8.37 -23.06
CA ASP A 574 6.37 9.83 -23.09
C ASP A 574 4.91 10.31 -23.33
N VAL A 575 3.96 9.61 -22.72
CA VAL A 575 2.53 9.94 -22.78
C VAL A 575 2.11 10.68 -21.53
N ASP A 576 1.27 11.70 -21.68
CA ASP A 576 0.68 12.45 -20.57
C ASP A 576 0.00 11.54 -19.52
N ARG A 577 0.26 11.80 -18.22
CA ARG A 577 -0.21 10.94 -17.12
C ARG A 577 -1.72 10.90 -17.00
N LEU A 578 -2.40 12.02 -17.29
CA LEU A 578 -3.86 12.07 -17.24
C LEU A 578 -4.48 11.24 -18.35
N THR A 579 -3.87 11.26 -19.53
CA THR A 579 -4.26 10.40 -20.66
C THR A 579 -4.10 8.93 -20.29
N VAL A 580 -2.94 8.53 -19.78
CA VAL A 580 -2.68 7.15 -19.34
C VAL A 580 -3.66 6.72 -18.25
N GLY A 581 -3.83 7.55 -17.22
CA GLY A 581 -4.74 7.27 -16.12
C GLY A 581 -6.19 7.12 -16.59
N ARG A 582 -6.64 7.92 -17.57
CA ARG A 582 -7.97 7.77 -18.18
C ARG A 582 -8.14 6.44 -18.90
N GLU A 583 -7.17 6.02 -19.72
CA GLU A 583 -7.23 4.75 -20.44
C GLU A 583 -7.20 3.54 -19.49
N LEU A 584 -6.49 3.66 -18.37
CA LEU A 584 -6.46 2.63 -17.31
C LEU A 584 -7.64 2.70 -16.34
N GLY A 585 -8.51 3.71 -16.44
CA GLY A 585 -9.64 3.90 -15.53
C GLY A 585 -9.27 4.30 -14.10
N ALA A 586 -8.16 5.04 -13.93
CA ALA A 586 -7.65 5.50 -12.65
C ALA A 586 -8.60 6.47 -11.94
N ASP A 587 -8.74 6.30 -10.63
CA ASP A 587 -9.47 7.26 -9.79
C ASP A 587 -8.56 8.44 -9.34
N PRO A 588 -9.14 9.54 -8.80
CA PRO A 588 -8.34 10.69 -8.37
C PRO A 588 -7.29 10.40 -7.30
N HIS A 589 -7.47 9.36 -6.49
CA HIS A 589 -6.48 8.96 -5.49
C HIS A 589 -5.29 8.27 -6.14
N GLU A 590 -5.54 7.37 -7.09
CA GLU A 590 -4.51 6.69 -7.88
C GLU A 590 -3.71 7.68 -8.75
N LEU A 591 -4.36 8.70 -9.32
CA LEU A 591 -3.68 9.77 -10.06
C LEU A 591 -2.72 10.57 -9.18
N ARG A 592 -3.10 10.86 -7.92
CA ARG A 592 -2.19 11.50 -6.94
C ARG A 592 -1.00 10.60 -6.60
N GLU A 593 -1.23 9.30 -6.37
CA GLU A 593 -0.15 8.33 -6.12
C GLU A 593 0.77 8.12 -7.35
N ALA A 594 0.24 8.31 -8.57
CA ALA A 594 1.02 8.33 -9.79
C ALA A 594 1.90 9.59 -9.93
N GLY A 595 1.72 10.58 -9.04
CA GLY A 595 2.47 11.82 -9.00
C GLY A 595 1.89 12.94 -9.86
N CYS A 596 0.58 12.92 -10.17
CA CYS A 596 -0.06 14.05 -10.84
C CYS A 596 0.05 15.32 -9.98
N THR A 597 0.41 16.41 -10.63
CA THR A 597 0.56 17.75 -10.03
C THR A 597 -0.80 18.32 -9.61
N PRO A 598 -0.83 19.33 -8.72
CA PRO A 598 -2.07 20.00 -8.35
C PRO A 598 -2.86 20.56 -9.54
N VAL A 599 -2.18 21.08 -10.56
CA VAL A 599 -2.80 21.59 -11.80
C VAL A 599 -3.52 20.46 -12.55
N GLU A 600 -2.83 19.34 -12.76
CA GLU A 600 -3.40 18.14 -13.41
C GLU A 600 -4.58 17.57 -12.61
N MET A 601 -4.48 17.56 -11.28
CA MET A 601 -5.56 17.10 -10.42
C MET A 601 -6.79 18.02 -10.46
N LEU A 602 -6.60 19.34 -10.53
CA LEU A 602 -7.69 20.29 -10.71
C LEU A 602 -8.37 20.15 -12.09
N ALA A 603 -7.61 19.80 -13.14
CA ALA A 603 -8.17 19.55 -14.46
C ALA A 603 -9.12 18.34 -14.48
N VAL A 604 -8.82 17.29 -13.71
CA VAL A 604 -9.61 16.05 -13.69
C VAL A 604 -10.70 16.03 -12.62
N ALA A 605 -10.40 16.51 -11.40
CA ALA A 605 -11.28 16.35 -10.23
C ALA A 605 -11.42 17.66 -9.43
N PRO A 606 -11.82 18.78 -10.04
CA PRO A 606 -11.80 20.11 -9.41
C PRO A 606 -12.60 20.17 -8.11
N ARG A 607 -13.79 19.55 -8.09
CA ARG A 607 -14.67 19.53 -6.92
C ARG A 607 -14.05 18.79 -5.73
N GLU A 608 -13.36 17.70 -5.98
CA GLU A 608 -12.78 16.88 -4.92
C GLU A 608 -11.57 17.58 -4.31
N GLU A 609 -10.71 18.15 -5.17
CA GLU A 609 -9.51 18.86 -4.76
C GLU A 609 -9.84 20.16 -4.02
N LEU A 610 -10.77 20.98 -4.53
CA LEU A 610 -11.17 22.24 -3.87
C LEU A 610 -11.77 22.01 -2.48
N ARG A 611 -12.47 20.89 -2.25
CA ARG A 611 -13.06 20.54 -0.94
C ARG A 611 -12.05 20.02 0.08
N ARG A 612 -10.83 19.67 -0.35
CA ARG A 612 -9.73 19.26 0.55
C ARG A 612 -8.92 20.43 1.07
N LEU A 613 -9.04 21.59 0.45
CA LEU A 613 -8.26 22.78 0.80
C LEU A 613 -8.67 23.32 2.18
N ASP A 614 -7.72 24.01 2.83
CA ASP A 614 -7.97 24.66 4.11
C ASP A 614 -8.79 25.95 3.94
N GLN A 615 -9.15 26.57 5.08
CA GLN A 615 -9.98 27.77 5.11
C GLN A 615 -9.16 29.08 5.04
N ARG A 616 -7.86 29.02 4.72
CA ARG A 616 -7.02 30.23 4.68
C ARG A 616 -7.18 30.94 3.35
N GLU A 617 -7.41 32.26 3.37
CA GLU A 617 -7.53 33.08 2.16
C GLU A 617 -6.37 32.88 1.18
N HIS A 618 -5.13 32.84 1.70
CA HIS A 618 -3.93 32.67 0.87
C HIS A 618 -3.95 31.39 0.02
N THR A 619 -4.54 30.30 0.53
CA THR A 619 -4.70 29.05 -0.23
C THR A 619 -5.60 29.26 -1.45
N TRP A 620 -6.66 30.05 -1.29
CA TRP A 620 -7.65 30.34 -2.34
C TRP A 620 -7.16 31.40 -3.33
N GLU A 621 -6.32 32.33 -2.89
CA GLU A 621 -5.57 33.24 -3.77
C GLU A 621 -4.64 32.47 -4.73
N LEU A 622 -4.03 31.38 -4.26
CA LEU A 622 -3.16 30.52 -5.09
C LEU A 622 -3.97 29.57 -5.98
N VAL A 623 -5.08 29.01 -5.47
CA VAL A 623 -5.84 28.02 -6.26
C VAL A 623 -6.58 28.66 -7.42
N ALA A 624 -7.02 29.91 -7.28
CA ALA A 624 -7.79 30.61 -8.29
C ALA A 624 -7.05 30.72 -9.65
N PRO A 625 -5.81 31.24 -9.73
CA PRO A 625 -5.03 31.22 -10.98
C PRO A 625 -4.66 29.79 -11.42
N THR A 626 -4.46 28.86 -10.47
CA THR A 626 -4.18 27.45 -10.78
C THR A 626 -5.34 26.77 -11.54
N LEU A 627 -6.59 27.16 -11.29
CA LEU A 627 -7.75 26.71 -12.09
C LEU A 627 -7.63 27.17 -13.54
N VAL A 628 -7.15 28.39 -13.79
CA VAL A 628 -6.93 28.88 -15.16
C VAL A 628 -5.81 28.11 -15.84
N GLU A 629 -4.71 27.85 -15.12
CA GLU A 629 -3.62 26.99 -15.60
C GLU A 629 -4.07 25.56 -15.90
N ALA A 630 -5.03 25.04 -15.13
CA ALA A 630 -5.65 23.73 -15.36
C ALA A 630 -6.62 23.70 -16.57
N GLY A 631 -6.77 24.81 -17.28
CA GLY A 631 -7.54 24.91 -18.53
C GLY A 631 -8.96 25.44 -18.38
N TYR A 632 -9.39 25.86 -17.18
CA TYR A 632 -10.70 26.49 -16.99
C TYR A 632 -10.68 27.96 -17.45
N THR A 633 -11.77 28.42 -18.05
CA THR A 633 -11.95 29.86 -18.29
C THR A 633 -12.12 30.61 -16.97
N ILE A 634 -11.85 31.92 -16.94
CA ILE A 634 -12.05 32.75 -15.74
C ILE A 634 -13.49 32.61 -15.20
N ALA A 635 -14.48 32.59 -16.09
CA ALA A 635 -15.88 32.39 -15.71
C ALA A 635 -16.14 31.04 -15.01
N GLU A 636 -15.51 29.97 -15.50
CA GLU A 636 -15.62 28.64 -14.91
C GLU A 636 -14.88 28.53 -13.58
N ALA A 637 -13.71 29.16 -13.47
CA ALA A 637 -12.97 29.26 -12.22
C ALA A 637 -13.78 30.00 -11.15
N VAL A 638 -14.36 31.16 -11.47
CA VAL A 638 -15.26 31.91 -10.56
C VAL A 638 -16.47 31.06 -10.14
N ARG A 639 -17.04 30.29 -11.05
CA ARG A 639 -18.14 29.36 -10.73
C ARG A 639 -17.68 28.23 -9.79
N HIS A 640 -16.48 27.68 -9.97
CA HIS A 640 -15.92 26.68 -9.06
C HIS A 640 -15.66 27.26 -7.66
N LEU A 641 -15.12 28.48 -7.58
CA LEU A 641 -14.92 29.20 -6.33
C LEU A 641 -16.26 29.42 -5.62
N ALA A 642 -17.27 29.94 -6.32
CA ALA A 642 -18.61 30.15 -5.76
C ALA A 642 -19.27 28.87 -5.22
N ALA A 643 -18.95 27.71 -5.82
CA ALA A 643 -19.55 26.44 -5.43
C ALA A 643 -18.82 25.72 -4.29
N HIS A 644 -17.53 26.04 -4.04
CA HIS A 644 -16.65 25.21 -3.23
C HIS A 644 -15.82 25.96 -2.20
N ALA A 645 -15.71 27.28 -2.26
CA ALA A 645 -15.08 28.08 -1.22
C ALA A 645 -15.78 27.83 0.13
N PRO A 646 -15.03 27.58 1.22
CA PRO A 646 -15.61 27.23 2.52
C PRO A 646 -16.22 28.44 3.24
N THR A 647 -15.77 29.66 2.93
CA THR A 647 -16.27 30.90 3.53
C THR A 647 -16.37 32.04 2.49
N PRO A 648 -17.20 33.06 2.75
CA PRO A 648 -17.30 34.25 1.90
C PRO A 648 -15.96 34.94 1.63
N GLU A 649 -15.07 35.00 2.63
CA GLU A 649 -13.75 35.64 2.52
C GLU A 649 -12.82 34.85 1.60
N THR A 650 -12.84 33.51 1.70
CA THR A 650 -12.06 32.65 0.79
C THR A 650 -12.54 32.74 -0.66
N PHE A 651 -13.86 32.84 -0.87
CA PHE A 651 -14.44 33.12 -2.17
C PHE A 651 -13.96 34.48 -2.71
N ALA A 652 -14.09 35.53 -1.91
CA ALA A 652 -13.73 36.88 -2.29
C ALA A 652 -12.24 37.02 -2.63
N ALA A 653 -11.38 36.41 -1.81
CA ALA A 653 -9.93 36.40 -2.03
C ALA A 653 -9.56 35.73 -3.37
N GLY A 654 -10.15 34.57 -3.68
CA GLY A 654 -9.90 33.88 -4.95
C GLY A 654 -10.40 34.65 -6.18
N VAL A 655 -11.60 35.23 -6.12
CA VAL A 655 -12.17 35.97 -7.26
C VAL A 655 -11.42 37.27 -7.53
N ALA A 656 -11.00 38.00 -6.48
CA ALA A 656 -10.26 39.26 -6.63
C ALA A 656 -8.86 39.08 -7.23
N VAL A 657 -8.27 37.89 -7.16
CA VAL A 657 -7.00 37.57 -7.84
C VAL A 657 -7.21 37.32 -9.34
N LEU A 658 -8.39 36.83 -9.73
CA LEU A 658 -8.69 36.49 -11.13
C LEU A 658 -9.19 37.67 -11.95
N VAL A 659 -9.88 38.60 -11.32
CA VAL A 659 -10.60 39.68 -12.01
C VAL A 659 -10.30 40.98 -11.27
N ASP A 660 -9.69 41.96 -11.93
CA ASP A 660 -9.40 43.26 -11.30
C ASP A 660 -10.63 44.17 -11.24
N SER A 661 -11.58 43.98 -12.17
CA SER A 661 -12.77 44.82 -12.32
C SER A 661 -13.92 44.35 -11.43
N PRO A 662 -14.43 45.16 -10.48
CA PRO A 662 -15.52 44.76 -9.61
C PRO A 662 -16.82 44.49 -10.39
N VAL A 663 -17.11 45.25 -11.46
CA VAL A 663 -18.30 45.02 -12.29
C VAL A 663 -18.23 43.66 -12.99
N GLU A 664 -17.07 43.31 -13.55
CA GLU A 664 -16.88 42.02 -14.23
C GLU A 664 -16.95 40.85 -13.25
N ALA A 665 -16.32 40.98 -12.07
CA ALA A 665 -16.34 39.96 -11.04
C ALA A 665 -17.78 39.66 -10.56
N PHE A 666 -18.58 40.71 -10.34
CA PHE A 666 -19.99 40.55 -9.96
C PHE A 666 -20.84 39.98 -11.10
N SER A 667 -20.55 40.31 -12.36
CA SER A 667 -21.25 39.72 -13.51
C SER A 667 -21.00 38.22 -13.64
N LEU A 668 -19.78 37.77 -13.36
CA LEU A 668 -19.41 36.34 -13.39
C LEU A 668 -19.96 35.57 -12.16
N ALA A 669 -19.90 36.18 -10.98
CA ALA A 669 -20.28 35.55 -9.72
C ALA A 669 -21.79 35.57 -9.42
N GLY A 670 -22.50 36.63 -9.83
CA GLY A 670 -23.83 36.97 -9.30
C GLY A 670 -24.89 35.86 -9.42
N ARG A 671 -24.79 35.02 -10.46
CA ARG A 671 -25.71 33.87 -10.62
C ARG A 671 -25.40 32.73 -9.65
N TYR A 672 -24.14 32.49 -9.31
CA TYR A 672 -23.68 31.29 -8.61
C TYR A 672 -23.37 31.51 -7.13
N ALA A 673 -22.80 32.66 -6.77
CA ALA A 673 -22.40 33.00 -5.41
C ALA A 673 -23.62 33.34 -4.51
N GLN A 674 -23.49 33.13 -3.20
CA GLN A 674 -24.50 33.54 -2.22
C GLN A 674 -24.43 35.05 -1.95
N VAL A 675 -25.40 35.57 -1.19
CA VAL A 675 -25.45 37.00 -0.85
C VAL A 675 -24.23 37.39 0.00
N GLU A 676 -23.87 36.55 0.95
CA GLU A 676 -22.74 36.74 1.86
C GLU A 676 -21.41 36.76 1.09
N ASP A 677 -21.25 35.86 0.12
CA ASP A 677 -20.09 35.79 -0.78
C ASP A 677 -19.90 37.08 -1.58
N LEU A 678 -20.99 37.61 -2.15
CA LEU A 678 -20.98 38.85 -2.92
C LEU A 678 -20.76 40.09 -2.03
N ALA A 679 -21.28 40.08 -0.79
CA ALA A 679 -21.00 41.12 0.18
C ALA A 679 -19.51 41.16 0.55
N ALA A 680 -18.92 40.01 0.89
CA ALA A 680 -17.48 39.88 1.15
C ALA A 680 -16.63 40.29 -0.06
N LEU A 681 -17.07 39.96 -1.28
CA LEU A 681 -16.40 40.39 -2.51
C LEU A 681 -16.41 41.92 -2.66
N SER A 682 -17.52 42.60 -2.37
CA SER A 682 -17.56 44.08 -2.40
C SER A 682 -16.62 44.71 -1.37
N GLU A 683 -16.49 44.11 -0.18
CA GLU A 683 -15.55 44.56 0.85
C GLU A 683 -14.10 44.36 0.41
N ARG A 684 -13.80 43.25 -0.27
CA ARG A 684 -12.47 42.97 -0.81
C ARG A 684 -12.04 43.99 -1.87
N TYR A 685 -12.96 44.47 -2.70
CA TYR A 685 -12.74 45.57 -3.63
C TYR A 685 -12.75 46.96 -2.97
N LEU A 686 -12.90 47.04 -1.64
CA LEU A 686 -12.96 48.27 -0.86
C LEU A 686 -14.13 49.20 -1.27
N LEU A 687 -15.25 48.63 -1.71
CA LEU A 687 -16.42 49.39 -2.13
C LEU A 687 -17.23 49.84 -0.91
N ASP A 688 -17.60 51.12 -0.90
CA ASP A 688 -18.61 51.62 0.05
C ASP A 688 -20.02 51.11 -0.31
N PRO A 689 -21.03 51.24 0.58
CA PRO A 689 -22.38 50.71 0.31
C PRO A 689 -23.05 51.29 -0.95
N THR A 690 -22.75 52.55 -1.30
CA THR A 690 -23.29 53.19 -2.53
C THR A 690 -22.58 52.66 -3.77
N GLU A 691 -21.26 52.49 -3.71
CA GLU A 691 -20.46 51.90 -4.79
C GLU A 691 -20.85 50.44 -5.03
N ALA A 692 -21.04 49.66 -3.96
CA ALA A 692 -21.51 48.28 -4.02
C ALA A 692 -22.90 48.19 -4.70
N ALA A 693 -23.85 49.06 -4.33
CA ALA A 693 -25.16 49.13 -4.98
C ALA A 693 -25.06 49.46 -6.47
N SER A 694 -24.16 50.38 -6.85
CA SER A 694 -23.90 50.73 -8.24
C SER A 694 -23.29 49.56 -9.03
N VAL A 695 -22.34 48.82 -8.44
CA VAL A 695 -21.68 47.66 -9.07
C VAL A 695 -22.67 46.51 -9.26
N VAL A 696 -23.48 46.20 -8.24
CA VAL A 696 -24.53 45.17 -8.30
C VAL A 696 -25.52 45.45 -9.45
N ALA A 697 -25.94 46.71 -9.60
CA ALA A 697 -26.81 47.14 -10.69
C ALA A 697 -26.12 47.03 -12.06
N ALA A 698 -24.91 47.58 -12.20
CA ALA A 698 -24.15 47.55 -13.44
C ALA A 698 -23.82 46.11 -13.91
N ALA A 699 -23.55 45.22 -12.96
CA ALA A 699 -23.25 43.81 -13.21
C ALA A 699 -24.50 42.95 -13.51
N CYS A 700 -25.71 43.52 -13.39
CA CYS A 700 -26.99 42.84 -13.57
C CYS A 700 -27.15 41.60 -12.68
N VAL A 701 -26.72 41.70 -11.41
CA VAL A 701 -26.97 40.65 -10.40
C VAL A 701 -28.49 40.47 -10.23
N PRO A 702 -28.99 39.22 -10.08
CA PRO A 702 -30.42 38.98 -9.87
C PRO A 702 -30.98 39.85 -8.74
N VAL A 703 -32.12 40.50 -8.98
CA VAL A 703 -32.67 41.56 -8.11
C VAL A 703 -32.78 41.14 -6.65
N ASP A 704 -33.28 39.93 -6.37
CA ASP A 704 -33.40 39.40 -5.00
C ASP A 704 -32.05 39.33 -4.28
N LYS A 705 -31.01 38.84 -4.98
CA LYS A 705 -29.64 38.82 -4.44
C LYS A 705 -29.06 40.22 -4.33
N GLY A 706 -29.33 41.09 -5.30
CA GLY A 706 -28.84 42.46 -5.31
C GLY A 706 -29.35 43.25 -4.10
N VAL A 707 -30.64 43.11 -3.77
CA VAL A 707 -31.23 43.67 -2.54
C VAL A 707 -30.54 43.08 -1.30
N GLY A 708 -30.35 41.76 -1.24
CA GLY A 708 -29.65 41.11 -0.13
C GLY A 708 -28.22 41.62 0.08
N VAL A 709 -27.46 41.82 -1.00
CA VAL A 709 -26.08 42.34 -0.94
C VAL A 709 -26.06 43.78 -0.43
N ILE A 710 -26.95 44.64 -0.95
CA ILE A 710 -27.05 46.03 -0.51
C ILE A 710 -27.43 46.09 0.98
N ALA A 711 -28.38 45.26 1.41
CA ALA A 711 -28.78 45.18 2.81
C ALA A 711 -27.64 44.71 3.71
N ALA A 712 -26.89 43.69 3.30
CA ALA A 712 -25.72 43.20 4.03
C ALA A 712 -24.65 44.30 4.18
N ARG A 713 -24.41 45.09 3.12
CA ARG A 713 -23.45 46.21 3.15
C ARG A 713 -23.93 47.43 3.92
N CYS A 714 -25.22 47.54 4.20
CA CYS A 714 -25.80 48.59 5.05
C CYS A 714 -26.02 48.13 6.49
N ASP A 715 -25.38 47.03 6.93
CA ASP A 715 -25.56 46.42 8.25
C ASP A 715 -27.04 46.12 8.59
N GLY A 716 -27.87 45.89 7.57
CA GLY A 716 -29.31 45.66 7.70
C GLY A 716 -30.16 46.91 7.94
N ASP A 717 -29.62 48.12 7.81
CA ASP A 717 -30.40 49.37 7.88
C ASP A 717 -31.41 49.44 6.73
N THR A 718 -32.69 49.28 7.06
CA THR A 718 -33.78 49.20 6.09
C THR A 718 -33.99 50.49 5.32
N ASP A 719 -33.77 51.65 5.96
CA ASP A 719 -34.03 52.96 5.36
C ASP A 719 -32.94 53.29 4.35
N VAL A 720 -31.67 53.01 4.71
CA VAL A 720 -30.53 53.18 3.80
C VAL A 720 -30.60 52.17 2.66
N THR A 721 -30.96 50.93 2.94
CA THR A 721 -31.15 49.89 1.92
C THR A 721 -32.22 50.29 0.90
N ALA A 722 -33.39 50.72 1.36
CA ALA A 722 -34.49 51.15 0.49
C ALA A 722 -34.10 52.38 -0.36
N ALA A 723 -33.33 53.32 0.19
CA ALA A 723 -32.85 54.46 -0.57
C ALA A 723 -31.86 54.05 -1.68
N LEU A 724 -30.96 53.11 -1.41
CA LEU A 724 -29.97 52.62 -2.39
C LEU A 724 -30.59 51.72 -3.45
N THR A 725 -31.50 50.81 -3.09
CA THR A 725 -32.22 49.95 -4.05
C THR A 725 -33.13 50.78 -4.97
N ALA A 726 -33.80 51.81 -4.45
CA ALA A 726 -34.58 52.73 -5.27
C ALA A 726 -33.70 53.47 -6.29
N ARG A 727 -32.53 53.93 -5.86
CA ARG A 727 -31.61 54.69 -6.71
C ARG A 727 -30.95 53.84 -7.79
N HIS A 728 -30.54 52.61 -7.47
CA HIS A 728 -29.68 51.81 -8.35
C HIS A 728 -30.40 50.62 -9.02
N LEU A 729 -31.41 50.04 -8.36
CA LEU A 729 -32.19 48.91 -8.89
C LEU A 729 -33.60 49.34 -9.36
N GLY A 730 -34.02 50.57 -9.06
CA GLY A 730 -35.32 51.11 -9.46
C GLY A 730 -36.52 50.57 -8.66
N LEU A 731 -36.27 50.04 -7.45
CA LEU A 731 -37.30 49.44 -6.60
C LEU A 731 -37.99 50.47 -5.70
N LEU A 732 -39.27 50.26 -5.41
CA LEU A 732 -40.01 50.99 -4.40
C LEU A 732 -39.72 50.43 -2.99
N GLU A 733 -39.97 51.24 -1.96
CA GLU A 733 -39.70 50.88 -0.56
C GLU A 733 -40.43 49.60 -0.12
N HIS A 734 -41.68 49.42 -0.56
CA HIS A 734 -42.47 48.22 -0.29
C HIS A 734 -41.96 46.98 -1.03
N GLU A 735 -41.41 47.14 -2.24
CA GLU A 735 -40.78 46.06 -3.01
C GLU A 735 -39.50 45.57 -2.35
N THR A 736 -38.66 46.52 -1.89
CA THR A 736 -37.46 46.21 -1.11
C THR A 736 -37.81 45.50 0.20
N SER A 737 -38.83 45.98 0.91
CA SER A 737 -39.31 45.39 2.16
C SER A 737 -39.93 44.00 1.99
N ALA A 738 -40.53 43.71 0.82
CA ALA A 738 -41.05 42.40 0.48
C ALA A 738 -39.92 41.39 0.23
N ILE A 739 -38.94 41.76 -0.60
CA ILE A 739 -37.78 40.92 -0.91
C ILE A 739 -36.95 40.62 0.35
N MET A 740 -36.75 41.62 1.21
CA MET A 740 -36.06 41.45 2.51
C MET A 740 -36.78 40.49 3.47
N ARG A 741 -38.09 40.29 3.30
CA ARG A 741 -38.90 39.31 4.07
C ARG A 741 -38.93 37.93 3.40
N GLY A 742 -38.24 37.74 2.28
CA GLY A 742 -38.19 36.49 1.52
C GLY A 742 -39.38 36.29 0.57
N GLU A 743 -40.14 37.35 0.26
CA GLU A 743 -41.20 37.31 -0.75
C GLU A 743 -40.57 37.43 -2.16
N PRO A 744 -40.90 36.56 -3.13
CA PRO A 744 -40.27 36.56 -4.45
C PRO A 744 -40.66 37.80 -5.25
N ALA A 745 -39.68 38.48 -5.88
CA ALA A 745 -39.90 39.73 -6.63
C ALA A 745 -40.99 39.64 -7.73
N ALA A 746 -41.27 38.44 -8.27
CA ALA A 746 -42.32 38.21 -9.25
C ALA A 746 -43.75 38.47 -8.74
N GLU A 747 -43.97 38.42 -7.42
CA GLU A 747 -45.27 38.72 -6.80
C GLU A 747 -45.47 40.20 -6.45
N VAL A 748 -44.41 41.02 -6.51
CA VAL A 748 -44.46 42.43 -6.05
C VAL A 748 -44.68 43.43 -7.19
N VAL A 749 -44.53 42.99 -8.45
CA VAL A 749 -44.84 43.82 -9.63
C VAL A 749 -46.34 43.76 -9.94
N LEU A 750 -47.14 44.59 -9.26
CA LEU A 750 -48.39 45.29 -9.69
C LEU A 750 -49.10 45.87 -8.44
N PRO A 751 -49.68 47.11 -8.46
CA PRO A 751 -50.22 47.82 -9.61
C PRO A 751 -49.94 49.35 -9.64
N ALA A 752 -49.06 49.83 -10.53
CA ALA A 752 -48.92 51.27 -10.80
C ALA A 752 -49.91 51.81 -11.87
N ALA A 753 -50.71 50.95 -12.51
CA ALA A 753 -51.54 51.34 -13.66
C ALA A 753 -52.97 51.85 -13.32
N VAL A 754 -53.40 51.92 -12.05
CA VAL A 754 -54.80 52.24 -11.71
C VAL A 754 -55.00 53.62 -11.06
N ILE A 755 -53.96 54.32 -10.62
CA ILE A 755 -54.14 55.59 -9.86
C ILE A 755 -54.12 56.86 -10.75
N ALA A 756 -53.93 56.73 -12.07
CA ALA A 756 -53.96 57.88 -12.98
C ALA A 756 -55.34 58.21 -13.59
N ALA A 757 -56.39 57.44 -13.31
CA ALA A 757 -57.69 57.57 -14.01
C ALA A 757 -58.80 58.33 -13.24
N GLU A 758 -58.61 58.73 -11.98
CA GLU A 758 -59.62 59.47 -11.22
C GLU A 758 -59.12 60.82 -10.73
N ARG A 759 -58.91 61.75 -11.66
CA ARG A 759 -59.06 63.19 -11.41
C ARG A 759 -59.67 63.85 -12.64
N GLU A 760 -60.99 64.03 -12.61
CA GLU A 760 -61.64 65.08 -13.41
C GLU A 760 -61.00 66.44 -13.08
N PRO A 761 -60.93 67.34 -14.08
CA PRO A 761 -61.79 68.51 -13.96
C PRO A 761 -62.48 68.93 -15.26
N ALA A 762 -63.76 69.26 -15.09
CA ALA A 762 -64.54 70.35 -15.68
C ALA A 762 -64.12 71.00 -17.03
N VAL A 763 -65.03 70.85 -18.00
CA VAL A 763 -65.64 71.88 -18.89
C VAL A 763 -64.72 72.81 -19.70
N GLU A 764 -64.72 72.65 -21.04
CA GLU A 764 -65.25 73.67 -21.97
C GLU A 764 -65.49 73.10 -23.39
N HIS A 765 -66.55 73.60 -24.02
CA HIS A 765 -67.01 73.34 -25.38
C HIS A 765 -65.95 73.67 -26.45
N ASP A 766 -65.84 72.88 -27.53
CA ASP A 766 -66.21 73.37 -28.86
C ASP A 766 -66.33 72.21 -29.89
N GLU A 767 -67.13 72.49 -30.90
CA GLU A 767 -67.71 71.63 -31.93
C GLU A 767 -66.71 71.10 -32.99
N SER A 768 -67.27 70.27 -33.88
CA SER A 768 -66.81 69.83 -35.21
C SER A 768 -66.08 68.48 -35.24
N ALA A 769 -66.65 67.35 -35.68
CA ALA A 769 -67.41 66.97 -36.89
C ALA A 769 -66.58 65.95 -37.70
N LEU A 770 -67.30 64.91 -38.19
CA LEU A 770 -66.94 63.94 -39.26
C LEU A 770 -66.10 62.73 -38.77
N SER A 771 -66.65 61.53 -38.58
CA SER A 771 -67.20 60.58 -39.60
C SER A 771 -66.10 60.21 -40.63
N ILE A 772 -65.69 58.95 -40.86
CA ILE A 772 -66.43 57.73 -41.21
C ILE A 772 -65.46 56.52 -41.18
N SER A 773 -65.99 55.41 -40.67
CA SER A 773 -65.88 54.00 -41.06
C SER A 773 -64.62 53.30 -41.62
N MET A 774 -64.47 52.09 -41.05
CA MET A 774 -64.31 50.77 -41.69
C MET A 774 -62.92 50.31 -42.16
N GLU A 775 -62.30 49.44 -41.34
CA GLU A 775 -62.07 47.99 -41.58
C GLU A 775 -62.38 47.38 -42.98
N PRO A 776 -61.95 46.14 -43.29
CA PRO A 776 -60.82 45.35 -42.77
C PRO A 776 -60.08 44.53 -43.87
N ALA A 777 -58.96 43.91 -43.50
CA ALA A 777 -58.67 42.47 -43.73
C ALA A 777 -57.44 42.07 -42.91
#